data_AF-A0A8W8NWU0-F1
#
_entry.id   AF-A0A8W8NWU0-F1
#
_cell.length_a   1.000
_cell.length_b   1.000
_cell.length_c   1.000
_cell.angle_alpha   90.00
_cell.angle_beta   90.00
_cell.angle_gamma   90.00
#
_symmetry.space_group_name_H-M   'P 1'
#
loop_
_entity.id
_entity.type
_entity.pdbx_description
1 polymer ?
#
loop_
_entity_poly.entity_id
_entity_poly.type
_entity_poly.pdbx_seq_one_letter_code
_entity_poly.pdbx_strand_id
1 'polypeptide(L)'
;MGGNAPYKTVWWKVDLGGVYSIYSINVQFKNYTGYDDRQRGRFAGFSLYVSDTDVLSDADIKGSTLCYKDGPQLPTLNFTTICTKFGRYVIFYNERLKKVKYPDAYELTNVVTELCEVTVQGCNNVGIYGSNCDTPCPTNCKGNTCHIQSGKCLNCKPGWTGIYCTTKCREGWYGTNCSQQCVGHCRDGASCDHVTGQCDRGCAAGWTGSQCTKGCKDGNYGYDCINNCSGHCLSDSPCNKQTGHCDGGCDPGYTNVYCNKECVLSYGENCQSPCNAYCINQTCDIINGSCTYGCKEGKQCDEDDHSRVILKTAASDQGGYINANYIEDTKEKRTYIATQGPKPKTIADFWTMIWQEEVCNIVCLTNLTEGTKNKCAQYWPDINDKLQAGTLTVRHLEEKTYAEYIIRRFKIHNKSTRTDRHVTMFHYTTWSDHGVADSLSLVVFHRQVIRATANSAGKYAVVHCSAGVGRTGTYIALDALYREGERTGKINVPMYVRTMRKDRMNMIQGDDQYRLVYLALRDAFSGRSKCLKTEKFLSYYQEHSCYTNCGDVEQKKLYSSDLEELLSLRKEYTQQDYMSGRAQISANYSESVLPVEEFLCHLSYIKGHNTYYNAVLLQSFLEKDSLISAQYPLPDNTEDFLRLVKDFDARVVVFLCPLKDIESTSKWYPSSEGQTKFDGMFYIKNLSSTKAANVTINRLNIQPTGFNQMDITVLECPKWREKQKTSDKRILLDVIKAVKTEKTNEKGRVLVLSSDGATRCGPFFVVYNVLEQISVDREVDIFTAVRQIQIRRPECVSTLEEYQLCHDAVAEYLLNDCVYGNC
;
A
#
# COMPACT_ATOMS: atom_id res chain seq x y z
N MET A 1 21.99 -28.39 -43.05
CA MET A 1 22.57 -27.78 -44.28
C MET A 1 21.61 -28.05 -45.43
N GLY A 2 21.32 -27.17 -46.39
CA GLY A 2 21.71 -25.77 -46.64
C GLY A 2 20.51 -24.80 -46.61
N GLY A 3 20.63 -23.49 -46.72
CA GLY A 3 21.69 -22.67 -47.31
C GLY A 3 21.10 -21.83 -48.45
N ASN A 4 20.69 -20.60 -48.13
CA ASN A 4 20.40 -19.44 -49.00
C ASN A 4 19.34 -19.55 -50.12
N ALA A 5 18.13 -19.11 -49.78
CA ALA A 5 17.27 -18.32 -50.67
C ALA A 5 16.87 -17.03 -49.91
N PRO A 6 17.19 -15.81 -50.40
CA PRO A 6 17.05 -14.57 -49.62
C PRO A 6 15.58 -14.14 -49.36
N TYR A 7 14.61 -14.63 -50.13
CA TYR A 7 13.21 -14.22 -49.99
C TYR A 7 12.31 -15.42 -49.63
N LYS A 8 11.67 -15.36 -48.45
CA LYS A 8 10.70 -16.35 -47.95
C LYS A 8 9.25 -15.91 -48.11
N THR A 9 9.03 -14.73 -48.69
CA THR A 9 7.74 -14.14 -49.01
C THR A 9 7.81 -13.47 -50.38
N VAL A 10 6.68 -13.42 -51.08
CA VAL A 10 6.50 -12.62 -52.30
C VAL A 10 5.10 -12.06 -52.30
N TRP A 11 4.96 -10.81 -52.72
CA TRP A 11 3.66 -10.18 -52.85
C TRP A 11 3.61 -9.20 -54.01
N TRP A 12 2.40 -8.97 -54.47
CA TRP A 12 2.06 -8.04 -55.54
C TRP A 12 0.74 -7.38 -55.20
N LYS A 13 0.56 -6.11 -55.60
CA LYS A 13 -0.69 -5.39 -55.42
C LYS A 13 -1.08 -4.65 -56.68
N VAL A 14 -2.38 -4.45 -56.87
CA VAL A 14 -2.96 -3.51 -57.85
C VAL A 14 -3.76 -2.44 -57.13
N ASP A 15 -3.55 -1.19 -57.51
CA ASP A 15 -4.36 -0.04 -57.11
C ASP A 15 -5.50 0.11 -58.13
N LEU A 16 -6.74 0.04 -57.65
CA LEU A 16 -7.94 0.19 -58.48
C LEU A 16 -8.24 1.67 -58.80
N GLY A 17 -7.53 2.63 -58.19
CA GLY A 17 -7.68 4.08 -58.38
C GLY A 17 -8.71 4.74 -57.45
N GLY A 18 -9.37 3.96 -56.59
CA GLY A 18 -10.43 4.38 -55.68
C GLY A 18 -10.92 3.20 -54.84
N VAL A 19 -11.84 3.41 -53.91
CA VAL A 19 -12.44 2.30 -53.14
C VAL A 19 -13.63 1.74 -53.91
N TYR A 20 -13.53 0.48 -54.33
CA TYR A 20 -14.54 -0.22 -55.11
C TYR A 20 -15.18 -1.35 -54.31
N SER A 21 -16.43 -1.67 -54.63
CA SER A 21 -17.08 -2.88 -54.11
C SER A 21 -16.65 -4.07 -54.97
N ILE A 22 -15.79 -4.94 -54.45
CA ILE A 22 -15.28 -6.12 -55.16
C ILE A 22 -16.31 -7.26 -55.05
N TYR A 23 -16.50 -8.00 -56.13
CA TYR A 23 -17.33 -9.19 -56.22
C TYR A 23 -16.47 -10.44 -56.41
N SER A 24 -15.58 -10.44 -57.39
CA SER A 24 -14.72 -11.59 -57.69
C SER A 24 -13.34 -11.15 -58.15
N ILE A 25 -12.36 -11.97 -57.79
CA ILE A 25 -10.96 -11.80 -58.19
C ILE A 25 -10.60 -13.05 -58.98
N ASN A 26 -10.25 -12.85 -60.25
CA ASN A 26 -9.63 -13.88 -61.08
C ASN A 26 -8.13 -13.60 -61.14
N VAL A 27 -7.34 -14.64 -60.91
CA VAL A 27 -5.89 -14.64 -61.03
C VAL A 27 -5.51 -15.68 -62.06
N GLN A 28 -4.99 -15.20 -63.19
CA GLN A 28 -4.39 -16.03 -64.20
C GLN A 28 -2.87 -16.04 -64.01
N PHE A 29 -2.32 -17.22 -63.79
CA PHE A 29 -0.88 -17.43 -63.75
C PHE A 29 -0.35 -17.76 -65.15
N LYS A 30 0.90 -17.40 -65.40
CA LYS A 30 1.58 -17.77 -66.64
C LYS A 30 1.73 -19.29 -66.73
N ASN A 31 1.47 -19.88 -67.89
CA ASN A 31 1.61 -21.32 -68.11
C ASN A 31 2.80 -21.63 -69.04
N TYR A 32 3.70 -22.53 -68.64
CA TYR A 32 4.77 -23.05 -69.51
C TYR A 32 4.52 -24.54 -69.78
N THR A 33 4.28 -24.88 -71.04
CA THR A 33 3.97 -26.24 -71.49
C THR A 33 4.93 -27.27 -70.91
N GLY A 34 4.41 -28.24 -70.15
CA GLY A 34 5.17 -29.36 -69.58
C GLY A 34 5.73 -29.10 -68.17
N TYR A 35 5.41 -27.98 -67.52
CA TYR A 35 5.88 -27.64 -66.16
C TYR A 35 4.75 -27.37 -65.15
N ASP A 36 3.51 -27.71 -65.50
CA ASP A 36 2.28 -27.34 -64.78
C ASP A 36 2.34 -27.67 -63.29
N ASP A 37 2.71 -28.89 -62.90
CA ASP A 37 2.73 -29.31 -61.49
C ASP A 37 3.75 -28.54 -60.65
N ARG A 38 4.93 -28.26 -61.23
CA ARG A 38 5.95 -27.42 -60.57
C ARG A 38 5.45 -25.99 -60.37
N GLN A 39 4.74 -25.44 -61.36
CA GLN A 39 4.21 -24.07 -61.28
C GLN A 39 3.12 -23.98 -60.22
N ARG A 40 2.18 -24.92 -60.20
CA ARG A 40 1.14 -25.01 -59.18
C ARG A 40 1.74 -25.16 -57.78
N GLY A 41 2.81 -25.94 -57.63
CA GLY A 41 3.57 -26.08 -56.38
C GLY A 41 4.22 -24.79 -55.86
N ARG A 42 4.59 -23.86 -56.75
CA ARG A 42 5.11 -22.52 -56.37
C ARG A 42 4.01 -21.61 -55.83
N PHE A 43 2.84 -21.64 -56.45
CA PHE A 43 1.72 -20.78 -56.07
C PHE A 43 0.96 -21.32 -54.86
N ALA A 44 1.05 -22.61 -54.57
CA ALA A 44 0.33 -23.27 -53.49
C ALA A 44 0.50 -22.54 -52.14
N GLY A 45 -0.62 -22.38 -51.43
CA GLY A 45 -0.69 -21.72 -50.13
C GLY A 45 -0.75 -20.19 -50.17
N PHE A 46 -0.97 -19.57 -51.33
CA PHE A 46 -1.12 -18.11 -51.44
C PHE A 46 -2.38 -17.58 -50.72
N SER A 47 -2.38 -16.27 -50.45
CA SER A 47 -3.49 -15.51 -49.89
C SER A 47 -3.84 -14.35 -50.82
N LEU A 48 -5.12 -13.98 -50.86
CA LEU A 48 -5.59 -12.72 -51.43
C LEU A 48 -6.12 -11.81 -50.33
N TYR A 49 -5.64 -10.58 -50.29
CA TYR A 49 -6.10 -9.55 -49.35
C TYR A 49 -6.66 -8.34 -50.11
N VAL A 50 -7.52 -7.60 -49.42
CA VAL A 50 -8.10 -6.33 -49.87
C VAL A 50 -7.90 -5.26 -48.81
N SER A 51 -7.46 -4.08 -49.22
CA SER A 51 -7.19 -2.93 -48.34
C SER A 51 -7.76 -1.63 -48.88
N ASP A 52 -8.30 -0.79 -48.00
CA ASP A 52 -8.72 0.58 -48.31
C ASP A 52 -7.54 1.57 -48.32
N THR A 53 -6.48 1.26 -47.57
CA THR A 53 -5.27 2.07 -47.42
C THR A 53 -4.09 1.43 -48.12
N ASP A 54 -3.13 2.26 -48.53
CA ASP A 54 -1.93 1.75 -49.17
C ASP A 54 -1.11 0.85 -48.23
N VAL A 55 -0.41 -0.11 -48.81
CA VAL A 55 0.25 -1.21 -48.10
C VAL A 55 1.72 -1.24 -48.49
N LEU A 56 2.63 -1.06 -47.51
CA LEU A 56 4.07 -0.92 -47.75
C LEU A 56 4.90 -2.00 -47.02
N SER A 57 4.31 -2.74 -46.10
CA SER A 57 4.99 -3.80 -45.33
C SER A 57 4.16 -5.07 -45.17
N ASP A 58 4.80 -6.18 -44.81
CA ASP A 58 4.13 -7.44 -44.49
C ASP A 58 3.15 -7.32 -43.30
N ALA A 59 3.41 -6.40 -42.37
CA ALA A 59 2.51 -6.12 -41.26
C ALA A 59 1.21 -5.46 -41.75
N ASP A 60 1.30 -4.53 -42.71
CA ASP A 60 0.15 -3.87 -43.31
C ASP A 60 -0.70 -4.86 -44.13
N ILE A 61 -0.07 -5.80 -44.84
CA ILE A 61 -0.76 -6.87 -45.58
C ILE A 61 -1.54 -7.76 -44.59
N LYS A 62 -0.91 -8.16 -43.49
CA LYS A 62 -1.54 -9.02 -42.47
C LYS A 62 -2.64 -8.29 -41.67
N GLY A 63 -2.60 -6.96 -41.63
CA GLY A 63 -3.67 -6.12 -41.09
C GLY A 63 -4.83 -5.86 -42.08
N SER A 64 -4.66 -6.20 -43.36
CA SER A 64 -5.67 -6.02 -44.40
C SER A 64 -6.76 -7.11 -44.35
N THR A 65 -7.85 -6.93 -45.10
CA THR A 65 -8.97 -7.88 -45.10
C THR A 65 -8.64 -9.10 -45.96
N LEU A 66 -8.58 -10.29 -45.36
CA LEU A 66 -8.38 -11.55 -46.09
C LEU A 66 -9.62 -11.91 -46.93
N CYS A 67 -9.44 -12.06 -48.24
CA CYS A 67 -10.45 -12.54 -49.19
C CYS A 67 -10.42 -14.06 -49.34
N TYR A 68 -9.23 -14.63 -49.50
CA TYR A 68 -9.05 -16.04 -49.81
C TYR A 68 -7.71 -16.53 -49.27
N LYS A 69 -7.70 -17.77 -48.77
CA LYS A 69 -6.49 -18.51 -48.42
C LYS A 69 -6.53 -19.84 -49.14
N ASP A 70 -5.47 -20.12 -49.90
CA ASP A 70 -5.34 -21.36 -50.65
C ASP A 70 -5.13 -22.55 -49.71
N GLY A 71 -5.80 -23.66 -50.06
CA GLY A 71 -5.79 -24.89 -49.30
C GLY A 71 -4.52 -25.73 -49.53
N PRO A 72 -4.47 -26.97 -49.01
CA PRO A 72 -3.32 -27.87 -49.15
C PRO A 72 -3.19 -28.52 -50.54
N GLN A 73 -4.20 -28.38 -51.40
CA GLN A 73 -4.20 -28.91 -52.77
C GLN A 73 -3.55 -27.90 -53.72
N LEU A 74 -2.89 -28.41 -54.76
CA LEU A 74 -2.25 -27.56 -55.76
C LEU A 74 -3.30 -26.70 -56.51
N PRO A 75 -3.19 -25.36 -56.51
CA PRO A 75 -4.14 -24.48 -57.17
C PRO A 75 -4.10 -24.66 -58.69
N THR A 76 -5.17 -24.25 -59.38
CA THR A 76 -5.21 -24.19 -60.84
C THR A 76 -4.44 -22.97 -61.35
N LEU A 77 -3.88 -23.05 -62.56
CA LEU A 77 -3.18 -21.91 -63.19
C LEU A 77 -4.13 -20.77 -63.63
N ASN A 78 -5.44 -21.03 -63.66
CA ASN A 78 -6.48 -20.02 -63.77
C ASN A 78 -7.43 -20.21 -62.59
N PHE A 79 -7.43 -19.25 -61.67
CA PHE A 79 -8.14 -19.33 -60.40
C PHE A 79 -9.11 -18.17 -60.26
N THR A 80 -10.36 -18.46 -59.96
CA THR A 80 -11.38 -17.44 -59.65
C THR A 80 -11.92 -17.69 -58.26
N THR A 81 -11.99 -16.63 -57.46
CA THR A 81 -12.68 -16.65 -56.19
C THR A 81 -13.66 -15.49 -56.07
N ILE A 82 -14.73 -15.71 -55.31
CA ILE A 82 -15.66 -14.67 -54.92
C ILE A 82 -15.05 -13.96 -53.71
N CYS A 83 -14.86 -12.64 -53.82
CA CYS A 83 -14.51 -11.79 -52.69
C CYS A 83 -15.46 -10.59 -52.62
N THR A 84 -16.45 -10.67 -51.73
CA THR A 84 -17.44 -9.61 -51.51
C THR A 84 -16.96 -8.61 -50.47
N LYS A 85 -15.86 -7.91 -50.75
CA LYS A 85 -15.25 -6.90 -49.86
C LYS A 85 -15.12 -5.57 -50.61
N PHE A 86 -14.91 -4.48 -49.89
CA PHE A 86 -14.57 -3.20 -50.49
C PHE A 86 -13.10 -2.90 -50.24
N GLY A 87 -12.46 -2.24 -51.20
CA GLY A 87 -11.06 -1.87 -51.10
C GLY A 87 -10.56 -1.12 -52.31
N ARG A 88 -9.43 -0.46 -52.11
CA ARG A 88 -8.66 0.19 -53.17
C ARG A 88 -7.56 -0.71 -53.72
N TYR A 89 -6.97 -1.53 -52.87
CA TYR A 89 -5.86 -2.41 -53.22
C TYR A 89 -6.28 -3.87 -53.15
N VAL A 90 -5.98 -4.62 -54.21
CA VAL A 90 -6.05 -6.10 -54.20
C VAL A 90 -4.62 -6.63 -54.15
N ILE A 91 -4.34 -7.51 -53.20
CA ILE A 91 -2.99 -7.93 -52.85
C ILE A 91 -2.89 -9.45 -52.94
N PHE A 92 -1.97 -9.93 -53.76
CA PHE A 92 -1.52 -11.32 -53.78
C PHE A 92 -0.35 -11.47 -52.83
N TYR A 93 -0.41 -12.45 -51.90
CA TYR A 93 0.65 -12.70 -50.92
C TYR A 93 0.95 -14.19 -50.81
N ASN A 94 2.21 -14.59 -50.89
CA ASN A 94 2.63 -15.99 -50.78
C ASN A 94 3.86 -16.08 -49.86
N GLU A 95 3.87 -17.04 -48.92
CA GLU A 95 4.89 -17.16 -47.88
C GLU A 95 5.30 -18.60 -47.59
N ARG A 96 6.51 -18.78 -47.04
CA ARG A 96 7.01 -20.04 -46.48
C ARG A 96 7.55 -19.81 -45.07
N LEU A 97 6.73 -20.16 -44.09
CA LEU A 97 7.03 -20.07 -42.66
C LEU A 97 8.02 -21.14 -42.19
N LYS A 98 8.92 -20.77 -41.27
CA LYS A 98 9.81 -21.70 -40.58
C LYS A 98 9.00 -22.63 -39.67
N LYS A 99 9.40 -23.90 -39.58
CA LYS A 99 8.80 -24.94 -38.72
C LYS A 99 7.36 -25.36 -39.10
N VAL A 100 6.88 -25.00 -40.29
CA VAL A 100 5.62 -25.52 -40.85
C VAL A 100 5.93 -26.66 -41.81
N LYS A 101 5.20 -27.77 -41.68
CA LYS A 101 5.27 -28.91 -42.61
C LYS A 101 4.32 -28.66 -43.78
N TYR A 102 4.85 -28.47 -44.98
CA TYR A 102 4.07 -28.29 -46.20
C TYR A 102 3.84 -29.64 -46.91
N PRO A 103 2.77 -29.76 -47.73
CA PRO A 103 2.59 -30.92 -48.60
C PRO A 103 3.76 -31.11 -49.57
N ASP A 104 4.07 -32.36 -49.92
CA ASP A 104 5.27 -32.71 -50.72
C ASP A 104 5.30 -32.06 -52.12
N ALA A 105 4.14 -31.71 -52.65
CA ALA A 105 4.01 -31.04 -53.94
C ALA A 105 4.32 -29.54 -53.91
N TYR A 106 4.57 -28.95 -52.73
CA TYR A 106 4.90 -27.53 -52.59
C TYR A 106 6.36 -27.28 -52.94
N GLU A 107 6.62 -26.21 -53.69
CA GLU A 107 7.98 -25.72 -53.89
C GLU A 107 8.43 -24.92 -52.66
N LEU A 108 9.50 -25.38 -52.01
CA LEU A 108 10.01 -24.81 -50.74
C LEU A 108 11.33 -24.05 -50.90
N THR A 109 12.00 -24.23 -52.04
CA THR A 109 13.35 -23.72 -52.28
C THR A 109 13.32 -22.20 -52.46
N ASN A 110 12.44 -21.70 -53.34
CA ASN A 110 12.23 -20.27 -53.61
C ASN A 110 10.73 -19.94 -53.64
N VAL A 111 10.33 -18.84 -53.00
CA VAL A 111 8.97 -18.30 -53.11
C VAL A 111 8.95 -17.30 -54.24
N VAL A 112 8.31 -17.66 -55.35
CA VAL A 112 8.21 -16.83 -56.56
C VAL A 112 6.76 -16.79 -57.04
N THR A 113 6.39 -15.73 -57.75
CA THR A 113 5.07 -15.59 -58.37
C THR A 113 5.21 -15.19 -59.84
N GLU A 114 4.33 -15.70 -60.70
CA GLU A 114 4.31 -15.46 -62.15
C GLU A 114 2.87 -15.12 -62.58
N LEU A 115 2.38 -13.98 -62.10
CA LEU A 115 1.06 -13.47 -62.45
C LEU A 115 1.04 -13.04 -63.92
N CYS A 116 0.05 -13.52 -64.67
CA CYS A 116 -0.20 -13.15 -66.06
C CYS A 116 -1.23 -12.02 -66.12
N GLU A 117 -2.39 -12.23 -65.51
CA GLU A 117 -3.48 -11.26 -65.49
C GLU A 117 -4.24 -11.38 -64.16
N VAL A 118 -4.67 -10.24 -63.62
CA VAL A 118 -5.56 -10.19 -62.46
C VAL A 118 -6.78 -9.37 -62.83
N THR A 119 -7.94 -10.02 -62.91
CA THR A 119 -9.21 -9.36 -63.22
C THR A 119 -10.03 -9.21 -61.95
N VAL A 120 -10.39 -7.96 -61.61
CA VAL A 120 -11.24 -7.64 -60.46
C VAL A 120 -12.59 -7.16 -60.99
N GLN A 121 -13.66 -7.87 -60.64
CA GLN A 121 -15.03 -7.50 -61.00
C GLN A 121 -15.75 -6.92 -59.77
N GLY A 122 -16.53 -5.87 -59.95
CA GLY A 122 -17.14 -5.12 -58.87
C GLY A 122 -18.00 -3.94 -59.31
N CYS A 123 -18.46 -3.13 -58.36
CA CYS A 123 -19.21 -1.88 -58.60
C CYS A 123 -18.35 -0.64 -58.32
N ASN A 124 -18.58 0.42 -59.11
CA ASN A 124 -17.82 1.68 -59.08
C ASN A 124 -18.01 2.51 -57.81
N ASN A 125 -19.13 2.38 -57.10
CA ASN A 125 -19.36 3.05 -55.82
C ASN A 125 -19.60 2.03 -54.70
N VAL A 126 -19.28 2.43 -53.47
CA VAL A 126 -19.71 1.75 -52.26
C VAL A 126 -21.18 2.06 -51.95
N GLY A 127 -21.87 1.09 -51.35
CA GLY A 127 -23.26 1.28 -50.89
C GLY A 127 -24.34 1.15 -51.95
N ILE A 128 -24.00 0.50 -53.06
CA ILE A 128 -24.91 0.11 -54.14
C ILE A 128 -24.78 -1.39 -54.41
N TYR A 129 -25.85 -2.01 -54.88
CA TYR A 129 -25.93 -3.43 -55.21
C TYR A 129 -26.81 -3.65 -56.45
N GLY A 130 -26.81 -4.89 -56.94
CA GLY A 130 -27.52 -5.33 -58.14
C GLY A 130 -26.55 -5.57 -59.30
N SER A 131 -27.00 -6.31 -60.31
CA SER A 131 -26.20 -6.65 -61.49
C SER A 131 -25.69 -5.45 -62.27
N ASN A 132 -26.39 -4.31 -62.16
CA ASN A 132 -26.06 -3.05 -62.83
C ASN A 132 -25.48 -2.00 -61.87
N CYS A 133 -25.32 -2.31 -60.58
CA CYS A 133 -24.81 -1.38 -59.59
C CYS A 133 -25.68 -0.11 -59.37
N ASP A 134 -27.00 -0.18 -59.58
CA ASP A 134 -27.88 1.00 -59.53
C ASP A 134 -28.75 1.09 -58.26
N THR A 135 -28.80 0.05 -57.42
CA THR A 135 -29.71 0.01 -56.26
C THR A 135 -28.98 0.37 -54.96
N PRO A 136 -29.39 1.39 -54.20
CA PRO A 136 -28.74 1.74 -52.94
C PRO A 136 -28.98 0.67 -51.86
N CYS A 137 -27.95 0.41 -51.04
CA CYS A 137 -28.06 -0.48 -49.89
C CYS A 137 -29.12 0.01 -48.89
N PRO A 138 -29.77 -0.90 -48.14
CA PRO A 138 -30.70 -0.52 -47.07
C PRO A 138 -30.11 0.52 -46.10
N THR A 139 -30.92 1.50 -45.71
CA THR A 139 -30.50 2.68 -44.92
C THR A 139 -29.83 2.34 -43.59
N ASN A 140 -30.21 1.21 -43.00
CA ASN A 140 -29.72 0.76 -41.70
C ASN A 140 -28.59 -0.28 -41.81
N CYS A 141 -28.05 -0.54 -43.01
CA CYS A 141 -26.79 -1.27 -43.12
C CYS A 141 -25.67 -0.44 -42.49
N LYS A 142 -24.82 -1.09 -41.68
CA LYS A 142 -23.63 -0.46 -41.11
C LYS A 142 -22.69 -0.02 -42.23
N GLY A 143 -22.25 1.24 -42.20
CA GLY A 143 -21.41 1.84 -43.26
C GLY A 143 -22.10 1.93 -44.64
N ASN A 144 -23.44 1.84 -44.68
CA ASN A 144 -24.23 1.66 -45.90
C ASN A 144 -23.74 0.48 -46.76
N THR A 145 -23.11 -0.53 -46.17
CA THR A 145 -22.52 -1.65 -46.92
C THR A 145 -23.44 -2.86 -46.97
N CYS A 146 -23.70 -3.35 -48.16
CA CYS A 146 -24.49 -4.56 -48.39
C CYS A 146 -23.83 -5.44 -49.45
N HIS A 147 -24.29 -6.68 -49.51
CA HIS A 147 -23.83 -7.67 -50.46
C HIS A 147 -24.15 -7.20 -51.90
N ILE A 148 -23.11 -7.07 -52.72
CA ILE A 148 -23.13 -6.47 -54.06
C ILE A 148 -24.20 -7.06 -55.00
N GLN A 149 -24.59 -8.32 -54.85
CA GLN A 149 -25.68 -8.91 -55.65
C GLN A 149 -27.06 -8.92 -54.99
N SER A 150 -27.14 -9.05 -53.66
CA SER A 150 -28.39 -9.42 -52.99
C SER A 150 -28.98 -8.31 -52.12
N GLY A 151 -28.23 -7.22 -51.91
CA GLY A 151 -28.66 -6.11 -51.06
C GLY A 151 -28.70 -6.44 -49.58
N LYS A 152 -28.34 -7.67 -49.19
CA LYS A 152 -28.30 -8.11 -47.80
C LYS A 152 -27.20 -7.34 -47.07
N CYS A 153 -27.54 -6.68 -45.97
CA CYS A 153 -26.54 -5.96 -45.20
C CYS A 153 -25.52 -6.96 -44.63
N LEU A 154 -24.23 -6.59 -44.69
CA LEU A 154 -23.19 -7.39 -44.03
C LEU A 154 -23.32 -7.31 -42.51
N ASN A 155 -23.73 -6.14 -42.01
CA ASN A 155 -24.03 -5.87 -40.60
C ASN A 155 -25.08 -4.77 -40.50
N CYS A 156 -25.88 -4.76 -39.44
CA CYS A 156 -26.83 -3.69 -39.14
C CYS A 156 -26.21 -2.58 -38.30
N LYS A 157 -26.72 -1.36 -38.46
CA LYS A 157 -26.54 -0.28 -37.49
C LYS A 157 -27.15 -0.72 -36.14
N PRO A 158 -26.62 -0.26 -34.99
CA PRO A 158 -27.19 -0.57 -33.69
C PRO A 158 -28.69 -0.28 -33.62
N GLY A 159 -29.45 -1.15 -32.96
CA GLY A 159 -30.90 -1.03 -32.82
C GLY A 159 -31.74 -1.62 -33.95
N TRP A 160 -31.09 -2.23 -34.94
CA TRP A 160 -31.72 -2.86 -36.09
C TRP A 160 -31.22 -4.30 -36.29
N THR A 161 -32.08 -5.15 -36.83
CA THR A 161 -31.82 -6.57 -37.08
C THR A 161 -32.51 -7.03 -38.37
N GLY A 162 -32.23 -8.28 -38.76
CA GLY A 162 -32.66 -8.90 -39.99
C GLY A 162 -31.67 -8.70 -41.14
N ILE A 163 -31.81 -9.51 -42.18
CA ILE A 163 -30.87 -9.57 -43.33
C ILE A 163 -30.82 -8.26 -44.16
N TYR A 164 -31.81 -7.39 -44.02
CA TYR A 164 -31.86 -6.06 -44.64
C TYR A 164 -31.85 -4.91 -43.60
N CYS A 165 -31.69 -5.23 -42.30
CA CYS A 165 -31.67 -4.25 -41.21
C CYS A 165 -32.92 -3.34 -41.12
N THR A 166 -34.07 -3.83 -41.57
CA THR A 166 -35.33 -3.09 -41.58
C THR A 166 -36.16 -3.31 -40.30
N THR A 167 -35.79 -4.29 -39.48
CA THR A 167 -36.54 -4.63 -38.26
C THR A 167 -35.89 -3.97 -37.06
N LYS A 168 -36.65 -3.18 -36.29
CA LYS A 168 -36.19 -2.64 -34.99
C LYS A 168 -35.93 -3.78 -33.99
N CYS A 169 -35.03 -3.58 -33.04
CA CYS A 169 -34.85 -4.55 -31.96
C CYS A 169 -36.16 -4.79 -31.20
N ARG A 170 -36.35 -6.03 -30.74
CA ARG A 170 -37.47 -6.41 -29.89
C ARG A 170 -37.40 -5.61 -28.58
N GLU A 171 -38.55 -5.29 -28.02
CA GLU A 171 -38.64 -4.68 -26.68
C GLU A 171 -37.77 -5.46 -25.67
N GLY A 172 -37.04 -4.71 -24.85
CA GLY A 172 -36.04 -5.28 -23.94
C GLY A 172 -34.69 -5.61 -24.56
N TRP A 173 -34.43 -5.30 -25.84
CA TRP A 173 -33.14 -5.54 -26.51
C TRP A 173 -32.67 -4.32 -27.30
N TYR A 174 -31.35 -4.08 -27.30
CA TYR A 174 -30.73 -2.95 -27.97
C TYR A 174 -29.32 -3.26 -28.49
N GLY A 175 -28.69 -2.28 -29.14
CA GLY A 175 -27.30 -2.36 -29.59
C GLY A 175 -27.11 -3.12 -30.90
N THR A 176 -25.87 -3.49 -31.20
CA THR A 176 -25.53 -4.17 -32.47
C THR A 176 -26.20 -5.54 -32.54
N ASN A 177 -26.91 -5.84 -33.63
CA ASN A 177 -27.66 -7.09 -33.83
C ASN A 177 -28.68 -7.41 -32.72
N CYS A 178 -29.09 -6.41 -31.92
CA CYS A 178 -29.99 -6.60 -30.77
C CYS A 178 -29.45 -7.63 -29.77
N SER A 179 -28.14 -7.71 -29.60
CA SER A 179 -27.52 -8.71 -28.72
C SER A 179 -27.46 -8.28 -27.25
N GLN A 180 -27.81 -7.03 -26.94
CA GLN A 180 -27.74 -6.50 -25.58
C GLN A 180 -29.15 -6.44 -25.01
N GLN A 181 -29.34 -7.01 -23.83
CA GLN A 181 -30.61 -6.96 -23.13
C GLN A 181 -30.68 -5.66 -22.32
N CYS A 182 -31.84 -5.01 -22.31
CA CYS A 182 -32.15 -3.93 -21.37
C CYS A 182 -32.09 -4.51 -19.95
N VAL A 183 -30.95 -4.33 -19.28
CA VAL A 183 -30.72 -4.74 -17.88
C VAL A 183 -31.06 -3.63 -16.89
N GLY A 184 -31.36 -2.44 -17.40
CA GLY A 184 -31.65 -1.24 -16.61
C GLY A 184 -33.00 -1.28 -15.91
N HIS A 185 -33.06 -0.69 -14.72
CA HIS A 185 -34.29 -0.47 -13.98
C HIS A 185 -35.00 0.79 -14.47
N CYS A 186 -35.44 0.78 -15.74
CA CYS A 186 -36.18 1.91 -16.29
C CYS A 186 -37.48 2.15 -15.50
N ARG A 187 -37.83 3.43 -15.33
CA ARG A 187 -39.01 3.84 -14.57
C ARG A 187 -40.29 3.18 -15.10
N ASP A 188 -41.13 2.72 -14.16
CA ASP A 188 -42.42 2.06 -14.42
C ASP A 188 -42.34 0.83 -15.34
N GLY A 189 -41.16 0.20 -15.44
CA GLY A 189 -40.94 -0.97 -16.32
C GLY A 189 -40.93 -0.62 -17.81
N ALA A 190 -40.72 0.65 -18.17
CA ALA A 190 -40.60 1.06 -19.57
C ALA A 190 -39.43 0.33 -20.27
N SER A 191 -39.59 -0.04 -21.54
CA SER A 191 -38.48 -0.59 -22.32
C SER A 191 -37.43 0.49 -22.60
N CYS A 192 -36.15 0.11 -22.53
CA CYS A 192 -35.06 1.00 -22.89
C CYS A 192 -35.01 1.26 -24.41
N ASP A 193 -34.39 2.37 -24.82
CA ASP A 193 -34.22 2.76 -26.21
C ASP A 193 -33.51 1.66 -26.99
N HIS A 194 -34.09 1.28 -28.13
CA HIS A 194 -33.67 0.11 -28.89
C HIS A 194 -32.29 0.30 -29.55
N VAL A 195 -31.78 1.53 -29.66
CA VAL A 195 -30.45 1.81 -30.25
C VAL A 195 -29.38 1.89 -29.17
N THR A 196 -29.63 2.69 -28.12
CA THR A 196 -28.65 3.13 -27.12
C THR A 196 -28.74 2.41 -25.78
N GLY A 197 -29.88 1.78 -25.50
CA GLY A 197 -30.17 1.14 -24.22
C GLY A 197 -30.58 2.11 -23.12
N GLN A 198 -30.82 3.38 -23.44
CA GLN A 198 -31.13 4.44 -22.49
C GLN A 198 -32.60 4.36 -22.02
N CYS A 199 -32.85 4.65 -20.75
CA CYS A 199 -34.19 4.79 -20.21
C CYS A 199 -34.67 6.25 -20.35
N ASP A 200 -35.41 6.56 -21.41
CA ASP A 200 -35.81 7.95 -21.72
C ASP A 200 -36.78 8.58 -20.71
N ARG A 201 -37.43 7.76 -19.88
CA ARG A 201 -38.35 8.21 -18.81
C ARG A 201 -37.66 8.30 -17.43
N GLY A 202 -36.34 8.17 -17.39
CA GLY A 202 -35.57 8.08 -16.15
C GLY A 202 -35.61 6.70 -15.51
N CYS A 203 -35.03 6.60 -14.32
CA CYS A 203 -34.82 5.37 -13.58
C CYS A 203 -35.87 5.15 -12.50
N ALA A 204 -36.18 3.88 -12.25
CA ALA A 204 -36.98 3.45 -11.10
C ALA A 204 -36.28 3.84 -9.78
N ALA A 205 -37.05 3.88 -8.69
CA ALA A 205 -36.53 4.26 -7.39
C ALA A 205 -35.34 3.37 -6.98
N GLY A 206 -34.26 3.98 -6.49
CA GLY A 206 -33.03 3.27 -6.12
C GLY A 206 -31.99 3.15 -7.23
N TRP A 207 -32.26 3.66 -8.43
CA TRP A 207 -31.37 3.54 -9.59
C TRP A 207 -31.12 4.89 -10.27
N THR A 208 -29.98 5.02 -10.94
CA THR A 208 -29.55 6.24 -11.65
C THR A 208 -28.66 5.91 -12.86
N GLY A 209 -28.37 6.94 -13.66
CA GLY A 209 -27.60 6.87 -14.90
C GLY A 209 -28.47 6.62 -16.13
N SER A 210 -27.93 6.89 -17.32
CA SER A 210 -28.69 6.83 -18.58
C SER A 210 -29.32 5.46 -18.86
N GLN A 211 -28.66 4.38 -18.49
CA GLN A 211 -29.19 3.02 -18.65
C GLN A 211 -29.77 2.43 -17.35
N CYS A 212 -29.88 3.20 -16.26
CA CYS A 212 -30.44 2.76 -14.98
C CYS A 212 -29.85 1.45 -14.43
N THR A 213 -28.55 1.24 -14.66
CA THR A 213 -27.79 0.07 -14.19
C THR A 213 -27.01 0.34 -12.91
N LYS A 214 -26.95 1.59 -12.45
CA LYS A 214 -26.24 1.99 -11.24
C LYS A 214 -27.25 2.22 -10.11
N GLY A 215 -27.04 1.56 -8.97
CA GLY A 215 -27.80 1.88 -7.76
C GLY A 215 -27.48 3.29 -7.25
N CYS A 216 -28.37 3.88 -6.46
CA CYS A 216 -28.10 5.16 -5.81
C CYS A 216 -26.82 5.12 -5.00
N LYS A 217 -26.11 6.26 -4.99
CA LYS A 217 -25.01 6.48 -4.04
C LYS A 217 -25.57 6.56 -2.63
N ASP A 218 -24.75 6.19 -1.65
CA ASP A 218 -25.11 6.31 -0.24
C ASP A 218 -25.38 7.79 0.07
N GLY A 219 -26.49 8.06 0.75
CA GLY A 219 -26.99 9.42 0.97
C GLY A 219 -28.08 9.88 -0.01
N ASN A 220 -28.39 9.12 -1.07
CA ASN A 220 -29.43 9.46 -2.05
C ASN A 220 -30.45 8.34 -2.24
N TYR A 221 -31.71 8.70 -2.51
CA TYR A 221 -32.81 7.75 -2.71
C TYR A 221 -33.88 8.25 -3.69
N GLY A 222 -34.81 7.36 -4.05
CA GLY A 222 -35.97 7.66 -4.89
C GLY A 222 -35.67 7.56 -6.39
N TYR A 223 -36.60 8.03 -7.21
CA TYR A 223 -36.46 8.03 -8.67
C TYR A 223 -35.25 8.88 -9.09
N ASP A 224 -34.40 8.32 -9.96
CA ASP A 224 -33.15 8.95 -10.40
C ASP A 224 -32.19 9.36 -9.26
N CYS A 225 -32.43 8.88 -8.03
CA CYS A 225 -31.69 9.23 -6.82
C CYS A 225 -31.68 10.74 -6.50
N ILE A 226 -32.77 11.45 -6.82
CA ILE A 226 -32.86 12.92 -6.65
C ILE A 226 -33.06 13.36 -5.20
N ASN A 227 -33.52 12.48 -4.31
CA ASN A 227 -33.77 12.83 -2.91
C ASN A 227 -32.54 12.52 -2.06
N ASN A 228 -32.32 13.33 -1.02
CA ASN A 228 -31.22 13.15 -0.06
C ASN A 228 -31.73 12.51 1.22
N CYS A 229 -30.99 11.54 1.76
CA CYS A 229 -31.21 10.99 3.09
C CYS A 229 -31.06 12.09 4.16
N SER A 230 -31.69 11.91 5.32
CA SER A 230 -31.57 12.83 6.46
C SER A 230 -30.14 12.94 7.02
N GLY A 231 -29.32 11.90 6.84
CA GLY A 231 -27.97 11.82 7.40
C GLY A 231 -27.94 11.42 8.88
N HIS A 232 -29.05 10.92 9.43
CA HIS A 232 -29.19 10.50 10.84
C HIS A 232 -29.70 9.07 10.98
N CYS A 233 -29.41 8.22 9.97
CA CYS A 233 -29.68 6.80 10.08
C CYS A 233 -28.62 6.16 10.98
N LEU A 234 -29.04 5.21 11.82
CA LEU A 234 -28.21 4.62 12.86
C LEU A 234 -26.82 4.19 12.36
N SER A 235 -25.77 4.60 13.06
CA SER A 235 -24.37 4.23 12.77
C SER A 235 -23.90 4.60 11.36
N ASP A 236 -24.31 5.78 10.87
CA ASP A 236 -24.03 6.26 9.52
C ASP A 236 -24.49 5.27 8.42
N SER A 237 -25.47 4.41 8.72
CA SER A 237 -25.98 3.44 7.76
C SER A 237 -26.67 4.17 6.59
N PRO A 238 -26.47 3.74 5.34
CA PRO A 238 -27.13 4.38 4.21
C PRO A 238 -28.64 4.15 4.29
N CYS A 239 -29.43 5.21 4.09
CA CYS A 239 -30.87 5.06 4.01
C CYS A 239 -31.27 4.19 2.82
N ASN A 240 -32.43 3.54 2.91
CA ASN A 240 -32.98 2.69 1.87
C ASN A 240 -33.05 3.48 0.56
N LYS A 241 -32.34 2.99 -0.45
CA LYS A 241 -32.15 3.69 -1.73
C LYS A 241 -33.46 3.88 -2.51
N GLN A 242 -34.50 3.10 -2.20
CA GLN A 242 -35.81 3.24 -2.83
C GLN A 242 -36.72 4.20 -2.07
N THR A 243 -36.84 4.00 -0.74
CA THR A 243 -37.85 4.68 0.09
C THR A 243 -37.34 5.88 0.88
N GLY A 244 -36.03 5.96 1.09
CA GLY A 244 -35.38 6.95 1.96
C GLY A 244 -35.44 6.61 3.44
N HIS A 245 -35.94 5.42 3.80
CA HIS A 245 -36.11 5.00 5.18
C HIS A 245 -34.81 4.52 5.81
N CYS A 246 -34.61 4.83 7.08
CA CYS A 246 -33.54 4.25 7.87
C CYS A 246 -34.05 2.95 8.50
N ASP A 247 -33.98 1.84 7.75
CA ASP A 247 -34.55 0.55 8.18
C ASP A 247 -33.87 -0.03 9.43
N GLY A 248 -32.63 0.39 9.71
CA GLY A 248 -31.87 0.03 10.92
C GLY A 248 -32.18 0.91 12.14
N GLY A 249 -33.04 1.92 12.00
CA GLY A 249 -33.33 2.91 13.03
C GLY A 249 -32.54 4.21 12.88
N CYS A 250 -32.72 5.12 13.83
CA CYS A 250 -32.14 6.46 13.84
C CYS A 250 -31.00 6.60 14.84
N ASP A 251 -30.05 7.46 14.47
CA ASP A 251 -29.01 7.92 15.38
C ASP A 251 -29.60 8.58 16.64
N PRO A 252 -28.82 8.62 17.73
CA PRO A 252 -29.24 9.30 18.95
C PRO A 252 -29.70 10.74 18.69
N GLY A 253 -30.87 11.09 19.24
CA GLY A 253 -31.45 12.42 19.05
C GLY A 253 -32.50 12.52 17.94
N TYR A 254 -32.67 11.48 17.12
CA TYR A 254 -33.61 11.48 16.01
C TYR A 254 -34.59 10.30 16.06
N THR A 255 -35.77 10.50 15.46
CA THR A 255 -36.85 9.51 15.37
C THR A 255 -37.59 9.63 14.04
N ASN A 256 -38.61 8.78 13.88
CA ASN A 256 -39.37 8.50 12.67
C ASN A 256 -38.61 7.69 11.62
N VAL A 257 -39.33 7.19 10.61
CA VAL A 257 -38.75 6.30 9.59
C VAL A 257 -37.71 6.96 8.67
N TYR A 258 -37.63 8.29 8.66
CA TYR A 258 -36.66 9.07 7.89
C TYR A 258 -35.54 9.65 8.76
N CYS A 259 -35.60 9.51 10.08
CA CYS A 259 -34.67 10.11 11.04
C CYS A 259 -34.45 11.62 10.86
N ASN A 260 -35.50 12.35 10.46
CA ASN A 260 -35.43 13.80 10.27
C ASN A 260 -36.21 14.58 11.34
N LYS A 261 -36.68 13.90 12.39
CA LYS A 261 -37.40 14.50 13.51
C LYS A 261 -36.59 14.34 14.79
N GLU A 262 -36.37 15.42 15.52
CA GLU A 262 -35.65 15.40 16.79
C GLU A 262 -36.49 14.74 17.92
N CYS A 263 -35.80 14.18 18.91
CA CYS A 263 -36.43 13.67 20.12
C CYS A 263 -37.14 14.78 20.91
N VAL A 264 -38.24 14.41 21.56
CA VAL A 264 -39.01 15.32 22.42
C VAL A 264 -39.23 14.63 23.77
N LEU A 265 -38.67 15.20 24.84
CA LEU A 265 -38.71 14.65 26.21
C LEU A 265 -38.13 13.22 26.33
N SER A 266 -37.27 12.85 25.38
CA SER A 266 -36.61 11.56 25.26
C SER A 266 -35.25 11.76 24.58
N TYR A 267 -34.39 10.76 24.61
CA TYR A 267 -33.05 10.80 24.07
C TYR A 267 -32.59 9.42 23.59
N GLY A 268 -31.37 9.36 23.03
CA GLY A 268 -30.77 8.11 22.59
C GLY A 268 -31.32 7.63 21.25
N GLU A 269 -30.88 6.44 20.84
CA GLU A 269 -31.25 5.84 19.55
C GLU A 269 -32.77 5.70 19.43
N ASN A 270 -33.31 6.12 18.28
CA ASN A 270 -34.76 6.14 18.01
C ASN A 270 -35.61 6.88 19.06
N CYS A 271 -34.99 7.69 19.93
CA CYS A 271 -35.65 8.33 21.06
C CYS A 271 -36.32 7.36 22.04
N GLN A 272 -35.77 6.14 22.20
CA GLN A 272 -36.36 5.11 23.04
C GLN A 272 -36.23 5.38 24.54
N SER A 273 -35.25 6.20 24.95
CA SER A 273 -35.00 6.49 26.35
C SER A 273 -35.73 7.76 26.77
N PRO A 274 -36.66 7.72 27.73
CA PRO A 274 -37.31 8.93 28.23
C PRO A 274 -36.31 9.78 29.03
N CYS A 275 -36.42 11.11 28.95
CA CYS A 275 -35.61 12.00 29.79
C CYS A 275 -35.82 11.69 31.28
N ASN A 276 -34.77 11.83 32.08
CA ASN A 276 -34.85 11.60 33.51
C ASN A 276 -35.91 12.51 34.16
N ALA A 277 -36.83 11.93 34.94
CA ALA A 277 -37.92 12.67 35.59
C ALA A 277 -37.45 13.78 36.55
N TYR A 278 -36.19 13.69 36.99
CA TYR A 278 -35.54 14.68 37.85
C TYR A 278 -34.85 15.81 37.08
N CYS A 279 -34.79 15.77 35.74
CA CYS A 279 -34.37 16.93 34.96
C CYS A 279 -35.34 18.10 35.17
N ILE A 280 -34.79 19.31 35.28
CA ILE A 280 -35.59 20.53 35.31
C ILE A 280 -36.41 20.62 34.00
N ASN A 281 -37.73 20.80 34.13
CA ASN A 281 -38.70 20.76 33.04
C ASN A 281 -38.69 19.46 32.20
N GLN A 282 -38.17 18.35 32.74
CA GLN A 282 -37.97 17.08 32.01
C GLN A 282 -37.24 17.25 30.67
N THR A 283 -36.40 18.29 30.58
CA THR A 283 -35.63 18.59 29.39
C THR A 283 -34.24 17.99 29.55
N CYS A 284 -33.87 17.13 28.61
CA CYS A 284 -32.56 16.52 28.54
C CYS A 284 -31.98 16.68 27.14
N ASP A 285 -30.65 16.59 27.03
CA ASP A 285 -29.95 16.54 25.76
C ASP A 285 -30.46 15.34 24.96
N ILE A 286 -30.90 15.61 23.73
CA ILE A 286 -31.57 14.63 22.88
C ILE A 286 -30.64 13.46 22.47
N ILE A 287 -29.32 13.65 22.53
CA ILE A 287 -28.35 12.63 22.16
C ILE A 287 -28.04 11.72 23.36
N ASN A 288 -27.64 12.32 24.49
CA ASN A 288 -27.05 11.58 25.62
C ASN A 288 -27.90 11.56 26.90
N GLY A 289 -29.02 12.28 26.94
CA GLY A 289 -29.95 12.25 28.07
C GLY A 289 -29.55 13.09 29.27
N SER A 290 -28.46 13.85 29.18
CA SER A 290 -28.03 14.74 30.26
C SER A 290 -29.01 15.89 30.47
N CYS A 291 -29.29 16.23 31.72
CA CYS A 291 -30.26 17.30 32.01
C CYS A 291 -29.74 18.67 31.57
N THR A 292 -30.34 19.26 30.53
CA THR A 292 -29.87 20.49 29.88
C THR A 292 -29.86 21.69 30.83
N TYR A 293 -30.77 21.69 31.80
CA TYR A 293 -30.90 22.73 32.82
C TYR A 293 -30.49 22.28 34.22
N GLY A 294 -29.85 21.11 34.34
CA GLY A 294 -29.51 20.48 35.61
C GLY A 294 -30.66 19.67 36.24
N CYS A 295 -30.36 19.06 37.38
CA CYS A 295 -31.30 18.25 38.15
C CYS A 295 -32.07 19.10 39.16
N LYS A 296 -33.30 18.69 39.47
CA LYS A 296 -34.06 19.19 40.63
C LYS A 296 -33.22 18.99 41.90
N GLU A 297 -33.27 19.97 42.81
CA GLU A 297 -32.47 19.99 44.04
C GLU A 297 -32.46 18.63 44.78
N GLY A 298 -31.25 18.14 45.10
CA GLY A 298 -31.06 16.92 45.89
C GLY A 298 -31.27 15.58 45.14
N LYS A 299 -31.27 15.56 43.79
CA LYS A 299 -31.39 14.34 42.96
C LYS A 299 -30.30 14.28 41.88
N GLN A 300 -29.94 13.06 41.43
CA GLN A 300 -28.82 12.77 40.51
C GLN A 300 -29.35 12.12 39.22
N CYS A 301 -28.83 12.49 38.03
CA CYS A 301 -29.50 12.21 36.75
C CYS A 301 -28.70 11.56 35.59
N ASP A 302 -27.36 11.44 35.63
CA ASP A 302 -26.56 10.88 34.51
C ASP A 302 -26.02 9.47 34.81
N GLU A 303 -26.14 8.54 33.84
CA GLU A 303 -25.60 7.16 33.97
C GLU A 303 -24.06 7.12 33.99
N ASP A 304 -23.34 8.08 33.38
CA ASP A 304 -21.86 8.15 33.41
C ASP A 304 -21.27 8.68 34.74
N ASP A 305 -22.10 9.11 35.70
CA ASP A 305 -21.65 9.64 36.98
C ASP A 305 -21.09 8.52 37.90
N HIS A 306 -21.49 7.27 37.70
CA HIS A 306 -21.08 6.15 38.58
C HIS A 306 -19.58 5.80 38.51
N SER A 307 -18.95 6.06 37.36
CA SER A 307 -17.55 5.72 37.07
C SER A 307 -16.63 6.95 36.97
N ARG A 308 -17.17 8.18 37.03
CA ARG A 308 -16.34 9.39 36.86
C ARG A 308 -15.31 9.55 37.97
N VAL A 309 -14.20 10.19 37.63
CA VAL A 309 -13.21 10.62 38.62
C VAL A 309 -13.64 11.95 39.22
N ILE A 310 -13.75 12.02 40.54
CA ILE A 310 -14.18 13.22 41.28
C ILE A 310 -12.94 13.89 41.88
N LEU A 311 -12.73 15.18 41.60
CA LEU A 311 -11.62 15.94 42.18
C LEU A 311 -11.95 16.37 43.60
N LYS A 312 -11.04 16.12 44.55
CA LYS A 312 -11.17 16.59 45.93
C LYS A 312 -10.65 18.03 46.03
N THR A 313 -11.49 19.03 45.78
CA THR A 313 -11.14 20.45 45.94
C THR A 313 -11.48 20.96 47.34
N ALA A 314 -10.62 21.81 47.91
CA ALA A 314 -10.78 22.37 49.26
C ALA A 314 -11.85 23.48 49.39
N ALA A 315 -12.53 23.85 48.29
CA ALA A 315 -13.35 25.07 48.21
C ALA A 315 -14.84 24.85 47.90
N SER A 316 -15.32 23.61 47.75
CA SER A 316 -16.75 23.36 47.49
C SER A 316 -17.19 21.97 47.95
N ASP A 317 -18.26 21.89 48.74
CA ASP A 317 -18.89 20.63 49.21
C ASP A 317 -19.48 19.76 48.08
N GLN A 318 -19.43 20.21 46.82
CA GLN A 318 -19.98 19.49 45.66
C GLN A 318 -18.97 18.62 44.88
N GLY A 319 -17.67 18.63 45.23
CA GLY A 319 -16.63 17.89 44.51
C GLY A 319 -16.33 18.45 43.11
N GLY A 320 -15.05 18.55 42.74
CA GLY A 320 -14.63 19.10 41.46
C GLY A 320 -14.85 18.14 40.28
N TYR A 321 -15.03 18.70 39.08
CA TYR A 321 -15.22 17.95 37.84
C TYR A 321 -13.92 17.81 37.05
N ILE A 322 -13.70 16.62 36.48
CA ILE A 322 -12.73 16.37 35.40
C ILE A 322 -13.35 15.36 34.43
N ASN A 323 -13.11 15.54 33.12
CA ASN A 323 -13.59 14.60 32.10
C ASN A 323 -12.68 13.36 32.07
N ALA A 324 -12.89 12.47 33.04
CA ALA A 324 -12.20 11.20 33.19
C ALA A 324 -13.12 10.17 33.86
N ASN A 325 -12.99 8.90 33.46
CA ASN A 325 -13.69 7.78 34.08
C ASN A 325 -12.70 6.70 34.50
N TYR A 326 -12.97 6.05 35.62
CA TYR A 326 -12.34 4.77 35.95
C TYR A 326 -12.81 3.72 34.96
N ILE A 327 -11.89 2.89 34.47
CA ILE A 327 -12.20 1.75 33.62
C ILE A 327 -11.79 0.47 34.34
N GLU A 328 -12.68 -0.50 34.33
CA GLU A 328 -12.46 -1.81 34.92
C GLU A 328 -11.63 -2.72 34.02
N ASP A 329 -10.81 -3.56 34.64
CA ASP A 329 -10.17 -4.68 33.97
C ASP A 329 -11.15 -5.85 33.78
N THR A 330 -10.65 -6.97 33.26
CA THR A 330 -11.47 -8.17 32.97
C THR A 330 -11.97 -8.89 34.23
N LYS A 331 -11.64 -8.41 35.42
CA LYS A 331 -12.10 -8.89 36.73
C LYS A 331 -12.95 -7.85 37.48
N GLU A 332 -13.49 -6.86 36.78
CA GLU A 332 -14.34 -5.81 37.37
C GLU A 332 -13.59 -4.99 38.43
N LYS A 333 -12.25 -4.91 38.32
CA LYS A 333 -11.42 -4.07 39.19
C LYS A 333 -11.04 -2.80 38.43
N ARG A 334 -11.32 -1.64 39.03
CA ARG A 334 -10.84 -0.35 38.53
C ARG A 334 -9.31 -0.34 38.47
N THR A 335 -8.77 -0.34 37.27
CA THR A 335 -7.33 -0.47 37.00
C THR A 335 -6.80 0.67 36.13
N TYR A 336 -7.67 1.28 35.31
CA TYR A 336 -7.29 2.38 34.42
C TYR A 336 -8.12 3.63 34.71
N ILE A 337 -7.60 4.78 34.28
CA ILE A 337 -8.36 6.02 34.17
C ILE A 337 -8.28 6.47 32.71
N ALA A 338 -9.41 6.48 32.02
CA ALA A 338 -9.53 7.02 30.67
C ALA A 338 -9.94 8.48 30.76
N THR A 339 -9.16 9.39 30.15
CA THR A 339 -9.39 10.83 30.23
C THR A 339 -9.19 11.53 28.89
N GLN A 340 -9.81 12.70 28.71
CA GLN A 340 -9.53 13.54 27.56
C GLN A 340 -8.10 14.10 27.62
N GLY A 341 -7.54 14.46 26.47
CA GLY A 341 -6.32 15.25 26.40
C GLY A 341 -6.53 16.58 27.14
N PRO A 342 -5.63 16.98 28.06
CA PRO A 342 -5.78 18.23 28.79
C PRO A 342 -5.94 19.43 27.87
N LYS A 343 -6.88 20.32 28.22
CA LYS A 343 -7.02 21.64 27.61
C LYS A 343 -6.25 22.66 28.45
N PRO A 344 -5.85 23.83 27.92
CA PRO A 344 -5.07 24.80 28.69
C PRO A 344 -5.69 25.16 30.06
N LYS A 345 -7.02 25.25 30.13
CA LYS A 345 -7.76 25.54 31.37
C LYS A 345 -7.86 24.36 32.35
N THR A 346 -7.61 23.13 31.92
CA THR A 346 -7.78 21.91 32.72
C THR A 346 -6.45 21.21 33.04
N ILE A 347 -5.31 21.86 32.76
CA ILE A 347 -3.97 21.29 33.06
C ILE A 347 -3.78 21.12 34.57
N ALA A 348 -4.21 22.11 35.36
CA ALA A 348 -4.11 22.04 36.81
C ALA A 348 -4.95 20.89 37.37
N ASP A 349 -6.20 20.78 36.92
CA ASP A 349 -7.14 19.71 37.27
C ASP A 349 -6.58 18.33 36.94
N PHE A 350 -5.94 18.18 35.77
CA PHE A 350 -5.28 16.95 35.36
C PHE A 350 -4.18 16.53 36.34
N TRP A 351 -3.26 17.44 36.69
CA TRP A 351 -2.20 17.10 37.66
C TRP A 351 -2.73 16.85 39.08
N THR A 352 -3.81 17.54 39.47
CA THR A 352 -4.52 17.24 40.72
C THR A 352 -5.09 15.83 40.70
N MET A 353 -5.67 15.38 39.58
CA MET A 353 -6.13 14.00 39.39
C MET A 353 -4.97 13.01 39.52
N ILE A 354 -3.85 13.25 38.81
CA ILE A 354 -2.64 12.40 38.87
C ILE A 354 -2.15 12.24 40.31
N TRP A 355 -2.11 13.34 41.06
CA TRP A 355 -1.67 13.33 42.45
C TRP A 355 -2.65 12.59 43.37
N GLN A 356 -3.94 12.91 43.30
CA GLN A 356 -4.94 12.35 44.24
C GLN A 356 -5.14 10.84 44.04
N GLU A 357 -5.07 10.36 42.79
CA GLU A 357 -5.29 8.95 42.45
C GLU A 357 -3.99 8.13 42.53
N GLU A 358 -2.90 8.74 42.99
CA GLU A 358 -1.60 8.10 43.18
C GLU A 358 -1.08 7.45 41.88
N VAL A 359 -1.25 8.18 40.77
CA VAL A 359 -0.86 7.70 39.44
C VAL A 359 0.65 7.83 39.28
N CYS A 360 1.30 6.73 38.92
CA CYS A 360 2.74 6.71 38.59
C CYS A 360 3.00 6.66 37.08
N ASN A 361 2.01 6.29 36.27
CA ASN A 361 2.19 6.06 34.83
C ASN A 361 1.09 6.74 34.02
N ILE A 362 1.50 7.51 33.01
CA ILE A 362 0.61 8.17 32.05
C ILE A 362 0.92 7.60 30.66
N VAL A 363 -0.10 7.13 29.94
CA VAL A 363 0.00 6.69 28.55
C VAL A 363 -0.70 7.72 27.66
N CYS A 364 0.09 8.47 26.89
CA CYS A 364 -0.37 9.48 25.94
C CYS A 364 -0.30 8.89 24.52
N LEU A 365 -1.45 8.82 23.83
CA LEU A 365 -1.59 8.18 22.51
C LEU A 365 -1.91 9.20 21.41
N THR A 366 -1.51 10.46 21.57
CA THR A 366 -1.80 11.53 20.61
C THR A 366 -0.65 12.52 20.57
N ASN A 367 -0.38 13.07 19.39
CA ASN A 367 0.46 14.26 19.30
C ASN A 367 -0.31 15.49 19.75
N LEU A 368 0.40 16.58 20.05
CA LEU A 368 -0.22 17.85 20.42
C LEU A 368 -1.07 18.40 19.27
N THR A 369 -0.53 18.30 18.06
CA THR A 369 -1.15 18.70 16.80
C THR A 369 -1.10 17.55 15.80
N GLU A 370 -2.14 17.51 14.97
CA GLU A 370 -2.43 16.44 14.02
C GLU A 370 -3.04 17.10 12.78
N GLY A 371 -2.26 17.17 11.70
CA GLY A 371 -2.52 18.05 10.56
C GLY A 371 -2.65 19.51 11.02
N THR A 372 -3.83 20.09 10.86
CA THR A 372 -4.15 21.46 11.30
C THR A 372 -4.92 21.52 12.62
N LYS A 373 -5.23 20.38 13.24
CA LYS A 373 -6.10 20.31 14.43
C LYS A 373 -5.28 20.16 15.70
N ASN A 374 -5.61 20.98 16.70
CA ASN A 374 -5.10 20.83 18.07
C ASN A 374 -5.82 19.67 18.76
N LYS A 375 -5.07 18.68 19.25
CA LYS A 375 -5.63 17.46 19.86
C LYS A 375 -5.46 17.42 21.37
N CYS A 376 -4.36 17.97 21.88
CA CYS A 376 -4.01 18.02 23.28
C CYS A 376 -3.14 19.26 23.55
N ALA A 377 -3.33 19.92 24.69
CA ALA A 377 -2.36 20.92 25.15
C ALA A 377 -1.14 20.24 25.75
N GLN A 378 0.03 20.85 25.61
CA GLN A 378 1.21 20.42 26.35
C GLN A 378 0.98 20.68 27.84
N TYR A 379 0.85 19.60 28.61
CA TYR A 379 0.60 19.67 30.06
C TYR A 379 1.85 19.36 30.88
N TRP A 380 3.03 19.31 30.26
CA TRP A 380 4.32 19.09 30.93
C TRP A 380 5.31 20.22 30.57
N PRO A 381 6.25 20.54 31.48
CA PRO A 381 7.29 21.52 31.18
C PRO A 381 8.40 20.93 30.30
N ASP A 382 9.16 21.81 29.66
CA ASP A 382 10.38 21.42 28.95
C ASP A 382 11.45 20.90 29.93
N ILE A 383 12.48 20.23 29.41
CA ILE A 383 13.51 19.61 30.25
C ILE A 383 14.20 20.68 31.13
N ASN A 384 14.38 20.37 32.41
CA ASN A 384 14.88 21.28 33.45
C ASN A 384 13.98 22.48 33.79
N ASP A 385 12.78 22.61 33.20
CA ASP A 385 11.79 23.62 33.57
C ASP A 385 10.73 23.06 34.55
N LYS A 386 9.86 23.94 35.06
CA LYS A 386 8.80 23.62 36.02
C LYS A 386 7.44 24.17 35.58
N LEU A 387 6.42 23.35 35.73
CA LEU A 387 5.02 23.73 35.56
C LEU A 387 4.36 23.87 36.94
N GLN A 388 3.63 24.97 37.15
CA GLN A 388 2.80 25.18 38.35
C GLN A 388 1.36 24.75 38.08
N ALA A 389 0.83 23.86 38.90
CA ALA A 389 -0.53 23.33 38.84
C ALA A 389 -1.16 23.42 40.24
N GLY A 390 -1.67 24.60 40.60
CA GLY A 390 -2.20 24.86 41.95
C GLY A 390 -1.12 24.70 43.04
N THR A 391 -1.33 23.76 43.96
CA THR A 391 -0.36 23.43 45.04
C THR A 391 0.76 22.49 44.58
N LEU A 392 0.67 21.96 43.36
CA LEU A 392 1.62 21.03 42.78
C LEU A 392 2.63 21.76 41.89
N THR A 393 3.88 21.31 41.93
CA THR A 393 4.93 21.72 41.01
C THR A 393 5.46 20.49 40.29
N VAL A 394 5.34 20.47 38.97
CA VAL A 394 5.82 19.38 38.12
C VAL A 394 7.16 19.80 37.52
N ARG A 395 8.19 18.97 37.62
CA ARG A 395 9.50 19.18 37.00
C ARG A 395 9.82 18.04 36.04
N HIS A 396 10.36 18.36 34.88
CA HIS A 396 10.82 17.37 33.90
C HIS A 396 12.27 16.98 34.20
N LEU A 397 12.48 15.70 34.53
CA LEU A 397 13.78 15.17 34.94
C LEU A 397 14.59 14.64 33.76
N GLU A 398 13.99 13.75 32.97
CA GLU A 398 14.65 13.11 31.84
C GLU A 398 13.64 12.76 30.73
N GLU A 399 14.15 12.69 29.51
CA GLU A 399 13.44 12.28 28.30
C GLU A 399 14.29 11.27 27.53
N LYS A 400 13.66 10.16 27.10
CA LYS A 400 14.23 9.19 26.16
C LYS A 400 13.36 9.14 24.91
N THR A 401 13.95 9.43 23.75
CA THR A 401 13.26 9.44 22.46
C THR A 401 13.58 8.19 21.67
N TYR A 402 12.53 7.54 21.18
CA TYR A 402 12.58 6.36 20.31
C TYR A 402 11.88 6.72 18.99
N ALA A 403 12.01 5.85 17.98
CA ALA A 403 11.43 6.11 16.66
C ALA A 403 9.90 6.35 16.70
N GLU A 404 9.18 5.66 17.59
CA GLU A 404 7.70 5.66 17.60
C GLU A 404 7.07 6.18 18.88
N TYR A 405 7.89 6.42 19.92
CA TYR A 405 7.42 6.89 21.20
C TYR A 405 8.50 7.62 21.99
N ILE A 406 8.08 8.34 23.01
CA ILE A 406 8.95 9.10 23.90
C ILE A 406 8.59 8.75 25.35
N ILE A 407 9.60 8.52 26.18
CA ILE A 407 9.42 8.27 27.62
C ILE A 407 9.93 9.49 28.38
N ARG A 408 9.08 10.10 29.21
CA ARG A 408 9.42 11.25 30.05
C ARG A 408 9.26 10.92 31.52
N ARG A 409 10.19 11.33 32.37
CA ARG A 409 10.04 11.24 33.82
C ARG A 409 9.87 12.60 34.45
N PHE A 410 8.87 12.69 35.31
CA PHE A 410 8.52 13.89 36.02
C PHE A 410 8.64 13.69 37.54
N LYS A 411 9.02 14.76 38.22
CA LYS A 411 8.93 14.88 39.68
C LYS A 411 7.83 15.86 40.03
N ILE A 412 6.80 15.37 40.73
CA ILE A 412 5.71 16.18 41.26
C ILE A 412 6.02 16.47 42.73
N HIS A 413 6.12 17.75 43.08
CA HIS A 413 6.27 18.24 44.44
C HIS A 413 4.95 18.86 44.91
N ASN A 414 4.39 18.37 46.01
CA ASN A 414 3.21 18.96 46.63
C ASN A 414 3.65 19.90 47.77
N LYS A 415 3.38 21.20 47.60
CA LYS A 415 3.78 22.22 48.58
C LYS A 415 3.05 22.10 49.92
N SER A 416 1.82 21.61 49.91
CA SER A 416 0.98 21.47 51.11
C SER A 416 1.44 20.32 51.99
N THR A 417 1.76 19.16 51.40
CA THR A 417 2.23 17.97 52.14
C THR A 417 3.74 17.88 52.27
N ARG A 418 4.48 18.70 51.51
CA ARG A 418 5.95 18.64 51.38
C ARG A 418 6.48 17.27 50.96
N THR A 419 5.72 16.57 50.13
CA THR A 419 6.09 15.24 49.60
C THR A 419 6.33 15.29 48.10
N ASP A 420 7.20 14.39 47.65
CA ASP A 420 7.56 14.23 46.24
C ASP A 420 7.05 12.89 45.70
N ARG A 421 6.63 12.87 44.43
CA ARG A 421 6.31 11.64 43.69
C ARG A 421 6.91 11.68 42.29
N HIS A 422 7.27 10.51 41.79
CA HIS A 422 7.75 10.35 40.42
C HIS A 422 6.61 9.83 39.54
N VAL A 423 6.50 10.39 38.35
CA VAL A 423 5.52 9.97 37.33
C VAL A 423 6.23 9.81 36.00
N THR A 424 6.01 8.67 35.35
CA THR A 424 6.54 8.38 34.02
C THR A 424 5.42 8.52 32.99
N MET A 425 5.69 9.22 31.91
CA MET A 425 4.79 9.35 30.78
C MET A 425 5.35 8.63 29.56
N PHE A 426 4.56 7.72 29.02
CA PHE A 426 4.80 6.99 27.79
C PHE A 426 3.96 7.64 26.69
N HIS A 427 4.63 8.30 25.74
CA HIS A 427 3.98 9.08 24.70
C HIS A 427 4.21 8.43 23.34
N TYR A 428 3.19 7.77 22.79
CA TYR A 428 3.22 7.19 21.46
C TYR A 428 3.00 8.29 20.40
N THR A 429 3.96 8.48 19.50
CA THR A 429 4.03 9.66 18.61
C THR A 429 3.67 9.36 17.16
N THR A 430 3.51 8.10 16.77
CA THR A 430 3.33 7.69 15.37
C THR A 430 1.95 7.17 15.02
N TRP A 431 0.96 7.33 15.91
CA TRP A 431 -0.42 6.98 15.60
C TRP A 431 -0.99 8.03 14.64
N SER A 432 -1.21 7.64 13.38
CA SER A 432 -1.65 8.55 12.32
C SER A 432 -3.03 9.17 12.60
N ASP A 433 -3.28 10.32 11.94
CA ASP A 433 -4.55 11.03 11.97
C ASP A 433 -5.60 10.38 11.07
N HIS A 434 -5.11 9.69 10.03
CA HIS A 434 -5.86 8.93 9.05
C HIS A 434 -5.32 7.49 9.09
N GLY A 435 -5.99 6.61 9.83
CA GLY A 435 -5.62 5.21 9.98
C GLY A 435 -5.34 4.77 11.43
N VAL A 436 -4.71 3.60 11.55
CA VAL A 436 -4.36 2.96 12.82
C VAL A 436 -2.86 2.74 12.94
N ALA A 437 -2.36 2.55 14.16
CA ALA A 437 -0.96 2.21 14.38
C ALA A 437 -0.61 0.84 13.76
N ASP A 438 0.66 0.66 13.36
CA ASP A 438 1.17 -0.68 13.06
C ASP A 438 1.04 -1.58 14.30
N SER A 439 0.58 -2.81 14.10
CA SER A 439 0.24 -3.72 15.21
C SER A 439 1.48 -4.13 16.00
N LEU A 440 2.61 -4.39 15.33
CA LEU A 440 3.85 -4.76 16.03
C LEU A 440 4.43 -3.57 16.78
N SER A 441 4.44 -2.38 16.18
CA SER A 441 4.89 -1.14 16.83
C SER A 441 4.10 -0.84 18.11
N LEU A 442 2.77 -1.00 18.07
CA LEU A 442 1.92 -0.84 19.25
C LEU A 442 2.24 -1.88 20.34
N VAL A 443 2.49 -3.14 19.95
CA VAL A 443 2.87 -4.21 20.88
C VAL A 443 4.24 -3.95 21.51
N VAL A 444 5.22 -3.45 20.74
CA VAL A 444 6.54 -3.08 21.27
C VAL A 444 6.40 -1.96 22.31
N PHE A 445 5.64 -0.91 21.99
CA PHE A 445 5.33 0.15 22.95
C PHE A 445 4.60 -0.38 24.20
N HIS A 446 3.59 -1.21 24.01
CA HIS A 446 2.82 -1.83 25.09
C HIS A 446 3.70 -2.65 26.04
N ARG A 447 4.63 -3.45 25.50
CA ARG A 447 5.61 -4.22 26.29
C ARG A 447 6.50 -3.30 27.13
N GLN A 448 6.92 -2.15 26.60
CA GLN A 448 7.70 -1.17 27.37
C GLN A 448 6.90 -0.61 28.55
N VAL A 449 5.62 -0.29 28.34
CA VAL A 449 4.74 0.17 29.43
C VAL A 449 4.52 -0.93 30.47
N ILE A 450 4.26 -2.18 30.08
CA ILE A 450 4.11 -3.30 31.03
C ILE A 450 5.37 -3.47 31.86
N ARG A 451 6.55 -3.50 31.24
CA ARG A 451 7.83 -3.68 31.96
C ARG A 451 8.05 -2.59 33.00
N ALA A 452 7.81 -1.34 32.62
CA ALA A 452 7.97 -0.22 33.54
C ALA A 452 6.91 -0.19 34.65
N THR A 453 5.69 -0.69 34.37
CA THR A 453 4.60 -0.71 35.34
C THR A 453 4.59 -1.93 36.26
N ALA A 454 5.30 -3.01 35.91
CA ALA A 454 5.31 -4.28 36.66
C ALA A 454 5.73 -4.12 38.13
N ASN A 455 6.61 -3.17 38.43
CA ASN A 455 7.07 -2.85 39.79
C ASN A 455 6.56 -1.50 40.30
N SER A 456 5.58 -0.89 39.63
CA SER A 456 5.11 0.43 40.01
C SER A 456 4.17 0.36 41.22
N ALA A 457 4.32 1.30 42.15
CA ALA A 457 3.44 1.43 43.32
C ALA A 457 2.10 2.14 42.99
N GLY A 458 1.91 2.58 41.74
CA GLY A 458 0.76 3.37 41.33
C GLY A 458 -0.52 2.55 41.26
N LYS A 459 -1.63 3.11 41.74
CA LYS A 459 -2.91 2.41 41.83
C LYS A 459 -3.58 2.22 40.46
N TYR A 460 -3.45 3.21 39.58
CA TYR A 460 -4.06 3.20 38.25
C TYR A 460 -3.07 3.62 37.17
N ALA A 461 -3.29 3.14 35.95
CA ALA A 461 -2.66 3.69 34.75
C ALA A 461 -3.61 4.70 34.09
N VAL A 462 -3.16 5.94 33.94
CA VAL A 462 -3.91 6.97 33.21
C VAL A 462 -3.62 6.82 31.73
N VAL A 463 -4.66 6.70 30.90
CA VAL A 463 -4.53 6.58 29.45
C VAL A 463 -5.36 7.66 28.79
N HIS A 464 -4.77 8.42 27.87
CA HIS A 464 -5.48 9.46 27.14
C HIS A 464 -5.03 9.56 25.68
N CYS A 465 -5.90 10.16 24.88
CA CYS A 465 -5.60 10.64 23.53
C CYS A 465 -6.11 12.08 23.42
N SER A 466 -6.99 12.37 22.46
CA SER A 466 -7.72 13.64 22.38
C SER A 466 -9.03 13.60 23.15
N ALA A 467 -9.99 12.76 22.75
CA ALA A 467 -11.28 12.60 23.46
C ALA A 467 -11.24 11.57 24.61
N GLY A 468 -10.21 10.71 24.65
CA GLY A 468 -10.06 9.68 25.68
C GLY A 468 -10.95 8.45 25.48
N VAL A 469 -11.26 8.08 24.24
CA VAL A 469 -12.18 6.97 23.92
C VAL A 469 -11.69 6.04 22.79
N GLY A 470 -11.24 6.57 21.64
CA GLY A 470 -10.82 5.76 20.49
C GLY A 470 -9.48 5.02 20.69
N ARG A 471 -8.36 5.73 20.49
CA ARG A 471 -7.00 5.19 20.73
C ARG A 471 -6.82 4.71 22.18
N THR A 472 -7.35 5.48 23.13
CA THR A 472 -7.40 5.13 24.56
C THR A 472 -8.07 3.78 24.79
N GLY A 473 -9.27 3.55 24.26
CA GLY A 473 -9.96 2.27 24.40
C GLY A 473 -9.24 1.13 23.69
N THR A 474 -8.60 1.40 22.55
CA THR A 474 -7.81 0.40 21.81
C THR A 474 -6.62 -0.09 22.64
N TYR A 475 -5.88 0.82 23.28
CA TYR A 475 -4.75 0.48 24.13
C TYR A 475 -5.18 -0.23 25.42
N ILE A 476 -6.24 0.25 26.09
CA ILE A 476 -6.77 -0.40 27.30
C ILE A 476 -7.25 -1.83 26.98
N ALA A 477 -7.96 -2.01 25.86
CA ALA A 477 -8.35 -3.35 25.40
C ALA A 477 -7.16 -4.27 25.19
N LEU A 478 -6.12 -3.80 24.50
CA LEU A 478 -4.89 -4.56 24.29
C LEU A 478 -4.27 -4.97 25.64
N ASP A 479 -4.07 -4.04 26.57
CA ASP A 479 -3.41 -4.33 27.85
C ASP A 479 -4.22 -5.29 28.73
N ALA A 480 -5.51 -5.02 28.92
CA ALA A 480 -6.35 -5.83 29.78
C ALA A 480 -6.54 -7.26 29.24
N LEU A 481 -6.79 -7.40 27.94
CA LEU A 481 -6.97 -8.71 27.31
C LEU A 481 -5.64 -9.47 27.18
N TYR A 482 -4.51 -8.79 26.97
CA TYR A 482 -3.21 -9.43 27.02
C TYR A 482 -2.93 -10.02 28.41
N ARG A 483 -3.15 -9.25 29.47
CA ARG A 483 -3.00 -9.72 30.87
C ARG A 483 -3.95 -10.87 31.20
N GLU A 484 -5.19 -10.84 30.70
CA GLU A 484 -6.14 -11.93 30.87
C GLU A 484 -5.70 -13.20 30.13
N GLY A 485 -5.28 -13.06 28.87
CA GLY A 485 -4.85 -14.17 28.03
C GLY A 485 -3.59 -14.85 28.57
N GLU A 486 -2.61 -14.09 29.07
CA GLU A 486 -1.42 -14.67 29.73
C GLU A 486 -1.78 -15.48 30.98
N ARG A 487 -2.87 -15.12 31.68
CA ARG A 487 -3.33 -15.83 32.89
C ARG A 487 -4.22 -17.04 32.59
N THR A 488 -5.09 -16.93 31.59
CA THR A 488 -6.20 -17.89 31.38
C THR A 488 -6.09 -18.70 30.10
N GLY A 489 -5.25 -18.27 29.15
CA GLY A 489 -5.21 -18.78 27.78
C GLY A 489 -6.43 -18.43 26.94
N LYS A 490 -7.34 -17.56 27.41
CA LYS A 490 -8.57 -17.15 26.72
C LYS A 490 -8.77 -15.64 26.82
N ILE A 491 -9.40 -15.08 25.79
CA ILE A 491 -9.72 -13.65 25.69
C ILE A 491 -11.09 -13.48 25.04
N ASN A 492 -11.80 -12.39 25.35
CA ASN A 492 -13.08 -12.06 24.73
C ASN A 492 -13.17 -10.56 24.41
N VAL A 493 -12.73 -10.19 23.21
CA VAL A 493 -12.70 -8.79 22.75
C VAL A 493 -14.08 -8.14 22.77
N PRO A 494 -15.15 -8.71 22.16
CA PRO A 494 -16.48 -8.07 22.17
C PRO A 494 -17.02 -7.84 23.58
N MET A 495 -16.84 -8.81 24.48
CA MET A 495 -17.30 -8.69 25.86
C MET A 495 -16.56 -7.58 26.61
N TYR A 496 -15.23 -7.51 26.48
CA TYR A 496 -14.46 -6.50 27.18
C TYR A 496 -14.74 -5.09 26.65
N VAL A 497 -14.95 -4.93 25.34
CA VAL A 497 -15.38 -3.64 24.77
C VAL A 497 -16.74 -3.21 25.32
N ARG A 498 -17.69 -4.15 25.50
CA ARG A 498 -18.96 -3.84 26.18
C ARG A 498 -18.74 -3.41 27.63
N THR A 499 -17.82 -4.04 28.36
CA THR A 499 -17.47 -3.63 29.73
C THR A 499 -16.94 -2.20 29.76
N MET A 500 -15.93 -1.89 28.94
CA MET A 500 -15.38 -0.53 28.87
C MET A 500 -16.43 0.52 28.50
N ARG A 501 -17.40 0.17 27.63
CA ARG A 501 -18.48 1.07 27.21
C ARG A 501 -19.53 1.31 28.30
N LYS A 502 -19.64 0.46 29.32
CA LYS A 502 -20.42 0.75 30.53
C LYS A 502 -19.76 1.82 31.39
N ASP A 503 -18.42 1.77 31.48
CA ASP A 503 -17.66 2.71 32.30
C ASP A 503 -17.48 4.07 31.63
N ARG A 504 -17.32 4.09 30.30
CA ARG A 504 -17.19 5.33 29.51
C ARG A 504 -17.76 5.10 28.12
N MET A 505 -18.74 5.90 27.73
CA MET A 505 -19.35 5.77 26.41
C MET A 505 -18.32 5.80 25.26
N ASN A 506 -18.64 5.10 24.16
CA ASN A 506 -17.88 5.12 22.90
C ASN A 506 -16.42 4.63 22.94
N MET A 507 -16.03 3.86 23.97
CA MET A 507 -14.71 3.20 23.99
C MET A 507 -14.52 2.31 22.75
N ILE A 508 -13.42 2.56 22.01
CA ILE A 508 -13.15 2.11 20.64
C ILE A 508 -14.22 2.61 19.66
N GLN A 509 -13.87 3.66 18.91
CA GLN A 509 -14.82 4.38 18.04
C GLN A 509 -14.84 3.87 16.60
N GLY A 510 -13.68 3.48 16.06
CA GLY A 510 -13.55 3.04 14.66
C GLY A 510 -13.49 1.53 14.49
N ASP A 511 -13.94 1.05 13.34
CA ASP A 511 -13.82 -0.35 12.91
C ASP A 511 -12.36 -0.78 12.74
N ASP A 512 -11.51 0.07 12.15
CA ASP A 512 -10.08 -0.18 12.03
C ASP A 512 -9.40 -0.30 13.41
N GLN A 513 -9.82 0.51 14.38
CA GLN A 513 -9.32 0.44 15.77
C GLN A 513 -9.71 -0.89 16.43
N TYR A 514 -10.95 -1.33 16.20
CA TYR A 514 -11.43 -2.62 16.67
C TYR A 514 -10.66 -3.78 16.04
N ARG A 515 -10.39 -3.73 14.73
CA ARG A 515 -9.53 -4.70 14.01
C ARG A 515 -8.10 -4.70 14.53
N LEU A 516 -7.53 -3.52 14.83
CA LEU A 516 -6.19 -3.38 15.39
C LEU A 516 -6.06 -4.11 16.73
N VAL A 517 -7.09 -4.12 17.60
CA VAL A 517 -7.04 -4.90 18.86
C VAL A 517 -6.77 -6.38 18.59
N TYR A 518 -7.43 -6.98 17.59
CA TYR A 518 -7.19 -8.39 17.24
C TYR A 518 -5.79 -8.62 16.67
N LEU A 519 -5.33 -7.74 15.77
CA LEU A 519 -4.00 -7.84 15.18
C LEU A 519 -2.90 -7.68 16.22
N ALA A 520 -3.03 -6.68 17.11
CA ALA A 520 -2.08 -6.44 18.19
C ALA A 520 -2.10 -7.56 19.23
N LEU A 521 -3.26 -8.12 19.60
CA LEU A 521 -3.31 -9.28 20.51
C LEU A 521 -2.67 -10.51 19.88
N ARG A 522 -2.93 -10.78 18.59
CA ARG A 522 -2.25 -11.84 17.86
C ARG A 522 -0.74 -11.63 17.90
N ASP A 523 -0.24 -10.44 17.55
CA ASP A 523 1.20 -10.15 17.53
C ASP A 523 1.82 -10.10 18.94
N ALA A 524 1.04 -9.85 19.99
CA ALA A 524 1.48 -9.88 21.37
C ALA A 524 1.67 -11.31 21.87
N PHE A 525 0.74 -12.22 21.55
CA PHE A 525 0.80 -13.65 21.91
C PHE A 525 1.74 -14.44 20.98
N SER A 526 1.79 -14.09 19.69
CA SER A 526 2.63 -14.72 18.66
C SER A 526 3.96 -13.97 18.53
N GLY A 527 5.08 -14.64 18.78
CA GLY A 527 6.40 -14.00 18.82
C GLY A 527 6.65 -13.25 20.11
N ARG A 528 6.72 -14.00 21.21
CA ARG A 528 7.09 -13.47 22.52
C ARG A 528 8.46 -12.78 22.43
N SER A 529 8.59 -11.62 23.08
CA SER A 529 9.87 -10.90 23.11
C SER A 529 10.93 -11.78 23.76
N LYS A 530 12.07 -11.93 23.08
CA LYS A 530 13.26 -12.63 23.57
C LYS A 530 14.29 -11.61 24.10
N CYS A 531 13.79 -10.51 24.66
CA CYS A 531 14.62 -9.44 25.17
C CYS A 531 15.36 -9.88 26.43
N LEU A 532 16.67 -9.69 26.43
CA LEU A 532 17.55 -10.01 27.55
C LEU A 532 18.31 -8.76 27.98
N LYS A 533 18.66 -8.68 29.27
CA LYS A 533 19.69 -7.74 29.70
C LYS A 533 21.02 -8.09 29.06
N THR A 534 21.84 -7.10 28.77
CA THR A 534 23.14 -7.25 28.11
C THR A 534 24.00 -8.35 28.74
N GLU A 535 24.08 -8.41 30.08
CA GLU A 535 24.91 -9.39 30.79
C GLU A 535 24.38 -10.81 30.62
N LYS A 536 23.05 -10.98 30.62
CA LYS A 536 22.40 -12.28 30.42
C LYS A 536 22.51 -12.78 28.99
N PHE A 537 22.43 -11.88 28.02
CA PHE A 537 22.66 -12.22 26.62
C PHE A 537 24.09 -12.74 26.43
N LEU A 538 25.07 -12.04 27.01
CA LEU A 538 26.47 -12.43 26.89
C LEU A 538 26.75 -13.78 27.55
N SER A 539 26.24 -14.03 28.77
CA SER A 539 26.40 -15.32 29.44
C SER A 539 25.79 -16.45 28.63
N TYR A 540 24.58 -16.24 28.09
CA TYR A 540 23.91 -17.23 27.25
C TYR A 540 24.72 -17.56 25.98
N TYR A 541 25.23 -16.53 25.30
CA TYR A 541 26.06 -16.72 24.11
C TYR A 541 27.38 -17.46 24.43
N GLN A 542 28.04 -17.14 25.55
CA GLN A 542 29.26 -17.81 25.98
C GLN A 542 29.00 -19.27 26.35
N GLU A 543 27.97 -19.57 27.14
CA GLU A 543 27.62 -20.94 27.53
C GLU A 543 27.35 -21.86 26.33
N HIS A 544 26.77 -21.34 25.25
CA HIS A 544 26.47 -22.12 24.04
C HIS A 544 27.59 -22.12 23.00
N SER A 545 28.62 -21.28 23.15
CA SER A 545 29.82 -21.25 22.29
C SER A 545 31.03 -21.95 22.93
N CYS A 546 31.04 -22.08 24.25
CA CYS A 546 32.08 -22.75 25.03
C CYS A 546 31.63 -24.17 25.37
N TYR A 547 32.49 -25.16 25.12
CA TYR A 547 32.37 -26.59 25.49
C TYR A 547 31.73 -27.52 24.45
N THR A 548 32.61 -28.25 23.75
CA THR A 548 32.40 -29.44 22.90
C THR A 548 31.83 -29.21 21.49
N ASN A 549 32.17 -30.11 20.55
CA ASN A 549 31.53 -30.22 19.22
C ASN A 549 29.99 -30.32 19.27
N CYS A 550 29.38 -30.49 20.45
CA CYS A 550 27.94 -30.47 20.66
C CYS A 550 27.37 -29.04 20.83
N GLY A 551 28.13 -28.06 21.34
CA GLY A 551 27.64 -26.69 21.56
C GLY A 551 27.26 -25.95 20.27
N ASP A 552 28.07 -26.10 19.21
CA ASP A 552 27.77 -25.55 17.88
C ASP A 552 26.51 -26.19 17.26
N VAL A 553 26.22 -27.46 17.57
CA VAL A 553 25.01 -28.15 17.11
C VAL A 553 23.75 -27.67 17.86
N GLU A 554 23.82 -27.49 19.18
CA GLU A 554 22.70 -26.99 19.98
C GLU A 554 22.39 -25.52 19.70
N GLN A 555 23.41 -24.68 19.53
CA GLN A 555 23.26 -23.27 19.18
C GLN A 555 22.65 -23.09 17.79
N LYS A 556 23.12 -23.86 16.79
CA LYS A 556 22.51 -23.90 15.45
C LYS A 556 21.05 -24.34 15.49
N LYS A 557 20.73 -25.33 16.33
CA LYS A 557 19.36 -25.83 16.50
C LYS A 557 18.44 -24.78 17.12
N LEU A 558 18.91 -24.05 18.14
CA LEU A 558 18.15 -22.95 18.76
C LEU A 558 17.90 -21.83 17.75
N TYR A 559 18.94 -21.33 17.08
CA TYR A 559 18.80 -20.27 16.09
C TYR A 559 17.93 -20.70 14.90
N SER A 560 17.96 -21.97 14.52
CA SER A 560 17.04 -22.53 13.52
C SER A 560 15.60 -22.45 13.99
N SER A 561 15.31 -22.87 15.22
CA SER A 561 13.95 -22.79 15.78
C SER A 561 13.45 -21.35 15.88
N ASP A 562 14.32 -20.42 16.28
CA ASP A 562 14.00 -19.00 16.35
C ASP A 562 13.73 -18.41 14.96
N LEU A 563 14.54 -18.78 13.97
CA LEU A 563 14.35 -18.35 12.59
C LEU A 563 13.06 -18.93 11.99
N GLU A 564 12.76 -20.21 12.22
CA GLU A 564 11.49 -20.82 11.81
C GLU A 564 10.28 -20.07 12.39
N GLU A 565 10.35 -19.69 13.68
CA GLU A 565 9.33 -18.84 14.30
C GLU A 565 9.25 -17.47 13.61
N LEU A 566 10.37 -16.78 13.38
CA LEU A 566 10.41 -15.49 12.68
C LEU A 566 9.77 -15.57 11.29
N LEU A 567 10.14 -16.58 10.50
CA LEU A 567 9.61 -16.80 9.17
C LEU A 567 8.10 -17.06 9.18
N SER A 568 7.60 -17.79 10.19
CA SER A 568 6.17 -18.06 10.36
C SER A 568 5.35 -16.81 10.77
N LEU A 569 6.01 -15.83 11.41
CA LEU A 569 5.40 -14.59 11.87
C LEU A 569 5.53 -13.44 10.87
N ARG A 570 6.22 -13.67 9.76
CA ARG A 570 6.44 -12.68 8.71
C ARG A 570 5.10 -12.22 8.14
N LYS A 571 4.94 -10.91 7.99
CA LYS A 571 3.75 -10.34 7.36
C LYS A 571 3.70 -10.80 5.89
N GLU A 572 2.58 -11.40 5.52
CA GLU A 572 2.33 -11.78 4.12
C GLU A 572 1.81 -10.58 3.34
N TYR A 573 2.47 -10.30 2.23
CA TYR A 573 2.11 -9.24 1.30
C TYR A 573 1.50 -9.83 0.04
N THR A 574 0.48 -9.16 -0.48
CA THR A 574 -0.18 -9.54 -1.72
C THR A 574 0.60 -9.03 -2.92
N GLN A 575 0.28 -9.55 -4.09
CA GLN A 575 0.85 -9.10 -5.36
C GLN A 575 0.59 -7.60 -5.67
N GLN A 576 -0.46 -7.03 -5.07
CA GLN A 576 -0.81 -5.61 -5.20
C GLN A 576 0.11 -4.73 -4.35
N ASP A 577 0.65 -5.27 -3.25
CA ASP A 577 1.57 -4.55 -2.37
C ASP A 577 2.98 -4.42 -2.98
N TYR A 578 3.22 -5.00 -4.16
CA TYR A 578 4.47 -4.90 -4.93
C TYR A 578 4.28 -4.31 -6.33
N MET A 579 3.18 -3.60 -6.57
CA MET A 579 2.80 -3.11 -7.90
C MET A 579 3.94 -2.43 -8.65
N SER A 580 4.58 -1.43 -8.04
CA SER A 580 5.66 -0.67 -8.68
C SER A 580 6.87 -1.54 -8.99
N GLY A 581 7.28 -2.40 -8.06
CA GLY A 581 8.40 -3.32 -8.25
C GLY A 581 8.17 -4.33 -9.37
N ARG A 582 6.94 -4.83 -9.50
CA ARG A 582 6.56 -5.79 -10.55
C ARG A 582 6.42 -5.13 -11.92
N ALA A 583 5.94 -3.90 -11.97
CA ALA A 583 5.84 -3.14 -13.22
C ALA A 583 7.23 -2.83 -13.82
N GLN A 584 8.25 -2.72 -12.97
CA GLN A 584 9.63 -2.35 -13.35
C GLN A 584 10.62 -3.50 -13.14
N ILE A 585 10.24 -4.73 -13.52
CA ILE A 585 11.05 -5.94 -13.22
C ILE A 585 12.50 -5.85 -13.72
N SER A 586 12.71 -5.24 -14.90
CA SER A 586 14.04 -5.07 -15.49
C SER A 586 14.92 -4.05 -14.77
N ALA A 587 14.33 -3.20 -13.91
CA ALA A 587 15.06 -2.25 -13.07
C ALA A 587 15.45 -2.84 -11.70
N ASN A 588 15.19 -4.13 -11.47
CA ASN A 588 15.53 -4.82 -10.23
C ASN A 588 16.75 -5.72 -10.40
N TYR A 589 17.63 -5.73 -9.42
CA TYR A 589 18.80 -6.61 -9.39
C TYR A 589 18.39 -8.08 -9.22
N SER A 590 17.32 -8.33 -8.47
CA SER A 590 16.69 -9.63 -8.29
C SER A 590 15.20 -9.55 -8.59
N GLU A 591 14.67 -10.53 -9.33
CA GLU A 591 13.22 -10.63 -9.61
C GLU A 591 12.41 -11.01 -8.36
N SER A 592 13.07 -11.55 -7.32
CA SER A 592 12.42 -12.05 -6.11
C SER A 592 12.44 -11.09 -4.93
N VAL A 593 13.23 -10.00 -5.00
CA VAL A 593 13.39 -9.06 -3.89
C VAL A 593 12.87 -7.70 -4.34
N LEU A 594 11.60 -7.43 -4.01
CA LEU A 594 10.87 -6.25 -4.47
C LEU A 594 10.51 -5.35 -3.29
N PRO A 595 10.42 -4.02 -3.50
CA PRO A 595 10.00 -3.12 -2.44
C PRO A 595 8.49 -3.20 -2.24
N VAL A 596 8.08 -3.27 -0.97
CA VAL A 596 6.67 -3.14 -0.58
C VAL A 596 6.24 -1.70 -0.81
N GLU A 597 5.12 -1.49 -1.50
CA GLU A 597 4.61 -0.19 -1.94
C GLU A 597 4.44 0.79 -0.77
N GLU A 598 3.97 0.31 0.38
CA GLU A 598 3.79 1.11 1.61
C GLU A 598 5.07 1.82 2.07
N PHE A 599 6.24 1.23 1.81
CA PHE A 599 7.54 1.73 2.29
C PHE A 599 8.46 2.17 1.15
N LEU A 600 7.98 2.16 -0.10
CA LEU A 600 8.77 2.46 -1.28
C LEU A 600 9.26 3.92 -1.27
N CYS A 601 10.56 4.10 -1.53
CA CYS A 601 11.14 5.42 -1.77
C CYS A 601 10.76 5.95 -3.16
N HIS A 602 9.60 6.57 -3.29
CA HIS A 602 9.15 7.18 -4.55
C HIS A 602 10.05 8.37 -4.95
N LEU A 603 10.68 8.26 -6.11
CA LEU A 603 11.49 9.36 -6.66
C LEU A 603 10.59 10.49 -7.17
N SER A 604 11.07 11.73 -7.05
CA SER A 604 10.38 12.90 -7.56
C SER A 604 10.14 12.81 -9.06
N TYR A 605 8.96 13.19 -9.54
CA TYR A 605 8.64 13.10 -10.97
C TYR A 605 9.50 14.07 -11.80
N ILE A 606 10.24 13.54 -12.76
CA ILE A 606 10.96 14.30 -13.78
C ILE A 606 10.59 13.69 -15.14
N LYS A 607 10.18 14.55 -16.08
CA LYS A 607 9.76 14.10 -17.42
C LYS A 607 10.88 13.30 -18.10
N GLY A 608 10.58 12.05 -18.46
CA GLY A 608 11.53 11.16 -19.14
C GLY A 608 12.36 10.28 -18.19
N HIS A 609 12.20 10.41 -16.88
CA HIS A 609 12.87 9.57 -15.89
C HIS A 609 11.88 8.71 -15.09
N ASN A 610 12.38 7.60 -14.54
CA ASN A 610 11.56 6.70 -13.72
C ASN A 610 11.23 7.34 -12.36
N THR A 611 10.07 7.03 -11.80
CA THR A 611 9.71 7.38 -10.40
C THR A 611 10.02 6.25 -9.42
N TYR A 612 10.59 5.16 -9.93
CA TYR A 612 10.88 3.93 -9.19
C TYR A 612 12.37 3.73 -9.02
N TYR A 613 12.76 3.36 -7.80
CA TYR A 613 14.01 2.70 -7.49
C TYR A 613 13.72 1.62 -6.46
N ASN A 614 14.37 0.46 -6.52
CA ASN A 614 14.18 -0.60 -5.53
C ASN A 614 14.87 -0.24 -4.21
N ALA A 615 14.18 0.60 -3.44
CA ALA A 615 14.59 1.10 -2.15
C ALA A 615 13.37 1.25 -1.23
N VAL A 616 13.54 0.88 0.04
CA VAL A 616 12.50 1.02 1.07
C VAL A 616 13.00 1.84 2.24
N LEU A 617 12.11 2.65 2.80
CA LEU A 617 12.35 3.47 3.97
C LEU A 617 12.25 2.63 5.24
N LEU A 618 13.25 2.73 6.09
CA LEU A 618 13.38 2.02 7.36
C LEU A 618 13.52 3.03 8.51
N GLN A 619 13.22 2.56 9.72
CA GLN A 619 13.48 3.30 10.94
C GLN A 619 14.68 2.72 11.69
N SER A 620 15.38 3.59 12.42
CA SER A 620 16.30 3.13 13.44
C SER A 620 15.55 2.85 14.76
N PHE A 621 16.27 2.43 15.81
CA PHE A 621 15.67 2.29 17.13
C PHE A 621 15.26 3.65 17.71
N LEU A 622 16.03 4.71 17.39
CA LEU A 622 15.85 6.05 17.94
C LEU A 622 15.12 7.02 17.01
N GLU A 623 15.21 6.83 15.69
CA GLU A 623 14.71 7.79 14.71
C GLU A 623 13.84 7.12 13.64
N LYS A 624 12.63 7.65 13.46
CA LYS A 624 11.73 7.26 12.38
C LYS A 624 12.29 7.67 11.01
N ASP A 625 12.11 6.82 10.00
CA ASP A 625 12.36 7.14 8.58
C ASP A 625 13.78 7.67 8.31
N SER A 626 14.76 7.21 9.09
CA SER A 626 16.14 7.70 9.08
C SER A 626 17.11 6.83 8.26
N LEU A 627 16.68 5.61 7.90
CA LEU A 627 17.48 4.60 7.21
C LEU A 627 16.79 4.21 5.89
N ILE A 628 17.57 3.83 4.88
CA ILE A 628 17.06 3.37 3.58
C ILE A 628 17.79 2.09 3.20
N SER A 629 17.04 1.03 2.88
CA SER A 629 17.60 -0.18 2.26
C SER A 629 17.39 -0.13 0.76
N ALA A 630 18.44 -0.35 -0.03
CA ALA A 630 18.34 -0.29 -1.49
C ALA A 630 19.23 -1.33 -2.19
N GLN A 631 18.85 -1.71 -3.41
CA GLN A 631 19.72 -2.51 -4.27
C GLN A 631 20.86 -1.68 -4.86
N TYR A 632 21.94 -2.34 -5.28
CA TYR A 632 23.01 -1.70 -6.05
C TYR A 632 22.49 -1.08 -7.35
N PRO A 633 23.04 0.07 -7.77
CA PRO A 633 22.64 0.68 -9.02
C PRO A 633 22.94 -0.25 -10.21
N LEU A 634 21.96 -0.46 -11.08
CA LEU A 634 22.16 -1.13 -12.36
C LEU A 634 22.78 -0.16 -13.38
N PRO A 635 23.48 -0.63 -14.43
CA PRO A 635 24.13 0.25 -15.42
C PRO A 635 23.21 1.30 -16.06
N ASP A 636 21.94 0.96 -16.26
CA ASP A 636 20.93 1.85 -16.85
C ASP A 636 20.20 2.73 -15.82
N ASN A 637 20.43 2.52 -14.51
CA ASN A 637 19.71 3.19 -13.41
C ASN A 637 20.61 3.98 -12.45
N THR A 638 21.86 4.25 -12.84
CA THR A 638 22.82 5.01 -12.02
C THR A 638 22.34 6.44 -11.72
N GLU A 639 21.68 7.07 -12.68
CA GLU A 639 21.07 8.40 -12.49
C GLU A 639 19.89 8.35 -11.51
N ASP A 640 19.05 7.31 -11.58
CA ASP A 640 17.95 7.12 -10.63
C ASP A 640 18.46 6.89 -9.20
N PHE A 641 19.59 6.21 -9.05
CA PHE A 641 20.29 6.08 -7.75
C PHE A 641 20.75 7.45 -7.22
N LEU A 642 21.36 8.29 -8.04
CA LEU A 642 21.78 9.64 -7.60
C LEU A 642 20.57 10.52 -7.26
N ARG A 643 19.45 10.33 -7.95
CA ARG A 643 18.15 10.94 -7.60
C ARG A 643 17.64 10.44 -6.26
N LEU A 644 17.72 9.14 -5.97
CA LEU A 644 17.37 8.59 -4.65
C LEU A 644 18.17 9.28 -3.54
N VAL A 645 19.49 9.39 -3.71
CA VAL A 645 20.39 10.04 -2.75
C VAL A 645 19.95 11.48 -2.48
N LYS A 646 19.67 12.23 -3.54
CA LYS A 646 19.26 13.64 -3.44
C LYS A 646 17.85 13.82 -2.88
N ASP A 647 16.86 13.12 -3.43
CA ASP A 647 15.44 13.27 -3.08
C ASP A 647 15.16 12.89 -1.63
N PHE A 648 15.92 11.94 -1.08
CA PHE A 648 15.78 11.48 0.31
C PHE A 648 16.83 12.10 1.26
N ASP A 649 17.63 13.06 0.80
CA ASP A 649 18.72 13.71 1.58
C ASP A 649 19.62 12.67 2.26
N ALA A 650 20.03 11.64 1.52
CA ALA A 650 20.90 10.58 2.00
C ALA A 650 22.35 11.07 2.01
N ARG A 651 22.84 11.47 3.19
CA ARG A 651 24.20 12.00 3.35
C ARG A 651 25.24 10.93 3.52
N VAL A 652 24.87 9.82 4.17
CA VAL A 652 25.76 8.68 4.38
C VAL A 652 25.30 7.54 3.49
N VAL A 653 26.11 7.15 2.52
CA VAL A 653 25.80 6.09 1.54
C VAL A 653 26.77 4.93 1.73
N VAL A 654 26.27 3.73 1.94
CA VAL A 654 27.06 2.57 2.37
C VAL A 654 26.93 1.43 1.37
N PHE A 655 28.03 1.00 0.78
CA PHE A 655 28.10 -0.17 -0.08
C PHE A 655 28.70 -1.34 0.69
N LEU A 656 27.91 -2.40 0.91
CA LEU A 656 28.33 -3.61 1.62
C LEU A 656 29.19 -4.58 0.76
N CYS A 657 29.95 -4.01 -0.18
CA CYS A 657 30.98 -4.66 -0.97
C CYS A 657 32.00 -3.63 -1.49
N PRO A 658 33.10 -4.07 -2.14
CA PRO A 658 33.98 -3.15 -2.85
C PRO A 658 33.25 -2.50 -4.03
N LEU A 659 33.31 -1.17 -4.16
CA LEU A 659 32.64 -0.42 -5.24
C LEU A 659 33.09 -0.89 -6.63
N LYS A 660 34.35 -1.28 -6.78
CA LYS A 660 34.91 -1.82 -8.02
C LYS A 660 34.30 -3.14 -8.48
N ASP A 661 33.64 -3.88 -7.57
CA ASP A 661 32.99 -5.15 -7.88
C ASP A 661 31.56 -4.92 -8.45
N ILE A 662 31.06 -3.69 -8.40
CA ILE A 662 29.76 -3.28 -8.97
C ILE A 662 30.00 -2.68 -10.36
N GLU A 663 29.43 -3.31 -11.40
CA GLU A 663 29.65 -2.96 -12.80
C GLU A 663 29.34 -1.47 -13.11
N SER A 664 28.23 -0.97 -12.57
CA SER A 664 27.73 0.38 -12.82
C SER A 664 28.58 1.49 -12.18
N THR A 665 29.42 1.17 -11.19
CA THR A 665 30.27 2.15 -10.48
C THR A 665 31.15 2.95 -11.42
N SER A 666 31.71 2.31 -12.46
CA SER A 666 32.63 2.95 -13.40
C SER A 666 32.03 4.15 -14.16
N LYS A 667 30.70 4.17 -14.28
CA LYS A 667 29.92 5.22 -14.96
C LYS A 667 29.84 6.50 -14.14
N TRP A 668 29.51 6.41 -12.85
CA TRP A 668 29.18 7.57 -12.01
C TRP A 668 30.24 7.91 -10.95
N TYR A 669 31.01 6.93 -10.47
CA TYR A 669 31.88 7.12 -9.30
C TYR A 669 33.29 7.62 -9.68
N PRO A 670 33.76 8.75 -9.12
CA PRO A 670 35.13 9.22 -9.28
C PRO A 670 36.09 8.50 -8.31
N SER A 671 36.93 7.62 -8.83
CA SER A 671 37.82 6.74 -8.06
C SER A 671 39.04 7.41 -7.44
N SER A 672 39.40 8.62 -7.88
CA SER A 672 40.60 9.33 -7.42
C SER A 672 40.25 10.70 -6.88
N GLU A 673 40.94 11.14 -5.83
CA GLU A 673 40.75 12.46 -5.23
C GLU A 673 40.90 13.58 -6.28
N GLY A 674 39.97 14.54 -6.27
CA GLY A 674 39.88 15.62 -7.25
C GLY A 674 39.25 15.23 -8.60
N GLN A 675 39.07 13.94 -8.89
CA GLN A 675 38.41 13.48 -10.11
C GLN A 675 36.92 13.87 -10.11
N THR A 676 36.42 14.28 -11.28
CA THR A 676 35.00 14.55 -11.51
C THR A 676 34.46 13.59 -12.56
N LYS A 677 33.25 13.07 -12.33
CA LYS A 677 32.47 12.22 -13.23
C LYS A 677 31.13 12.90 -13.52
N PHE A 678 30.58 12.59 -14.68
CA PHE A 678 29.27 13.09 -15.11
C PHE A 678 28.40 11.91 -15.47
N ASP A 679 27.18 11.87 -14.92
CA ASP A 679 26.19 10.84 -15.20
C ASP A 679 24.79 11.45 -15.20
N GLY A 680 24.14 11.42 -16.37
CA GLY A 680 22.83 12.04 -16.56
C GLY A 680 22.84 13.52 -16.22
N MET A 681 22.06 13.94 -15.22
CA MET A 681 22.00 15.32 -14.75
C MET A 681 22.99 15.68 -13.63
N PHE A 682 23.87 14.78 -13.20
CA PHE A 682 24.73 14.97 -12.03
C PHE A 682 26.22 15.10 -12.38
N TYR A 683 26.88 16.02 -11.69
CA TYR A 683 28.34 16.09 -11.58
C TYR A 683 28.76 15.56 -10.22
N ILE A 684 29.68 14.58 -10.20
CA ILE A 684 30.14 13.92 -8.98
C ILE A 684 31.65 14.15 -8.87
N LYS A 685 32.09 14.80 -7.79
CA LYS A 685 33.51 15.08 -7.53
C LYS A 685 33.99 14.37 -6.27
N ASN A 686 35.11 13.68 -6.36
CA ASN A 686 35.78 13.11 -5.17
C ASN A 686 36.56 14.23 -4.46
N LEU A 687 36.26 14.46 -3.19
CA LEU A 687 36.92 15.47 -2.36
C LEU A 687 38.07 14.88 -1.56
N SER A 688 37.88 13.69 -0.98
CA SER A 688 38.91 12.98 -0.21
C SER A 688 38.56 11.51 -0.04
N SER A 689 39.59 10.67 0.17
CA SER A 689 39.44 9.24 0.46
C SER A 689 40.29 8.85 1.67
N THR A 690 39.64 8.27 2.69
CA THR A 690 40.26 7.85 3.95
C THR A 690 40.02 6.37 4.18
N LYS A 691 41.06 5.63 4.59
CA LYS A 691 40.94 4.21 4.95
C LYS A 691 40.88 4.03 6.46
N ALA A 692 39.89 3.29 6.95
CA ALA A 692 39.69 3.02 8.38
C ALA A 692 39.42 1.53 8.62
N ALA A 693 40.35 0.81 9.24
CA ALA A 693 40.26 -0.62 9.55
C ALA A 693 39.80 -1.51 8.36
N ASN A 694 38.50 -1.80 8.28
CA ASN A 694 37.86 -2.62 7.24
C ASN A 694 36.92 -1.84 6.30
N VAL A 695 36.93 -0.51 6.38
CA VAL A 695 36.04 0.40 5.66
C VAL A 695 36.87 1.45 4.94
N THR A 696 36.45 1.85 3.75
CA THR A 696 36.99 3.05 3.07
C THR A 696 35.90 4.11 3.02
N ILE A 697 36.23 5.33 3.43
CA ILE A 697 35.33 6.47 3.56
C ILE A 697 35.74 7.50 2.50
N ASN A 698 34.83 7.81 1.58
CA ASN A 698 35.06 8.75 0.49
C ASN A 698 34.10 9.93 0.64
N ARG A 699 34.62 11.16 0.68
CA ARG A 699 33.79 12.36 0.66
C ARG A 699 33.56 12.76 -0.78
N LEU A 700 32.31 12.78 -1.20
CA LEU A 700 31.92 13.20 -2.55
C LEU A 700 31.06 14.44 -2.48
N ASN A 701 31.20 15.29 -3.49
CA ASN A 701 30.26 16.36 -3.77
C ASN A 701 29.41 15.93 -4.98
N ILE A 702 28.08 15.92 -4.83
CA ILE A 702 27.14 15.70 -5.92
C ILE A 702 26.44 17.02 -6.25
N GLN A 703 26.47 17.41 -7.52
CA GLN A 703 25.83 18.63 -8.01
C GLN A 703 24.86 18.28 -9.13
N PRO A 704 23.53 18.31 -8.87
CA PRO A 704 22.53 18.19 -9.91
C PRO A 704 22.48 19.47 -10.74
N THR A 705 22.28 19.34 -12.05
CA THR A 705 22.17 20.48 -12.97
C THR A 705 20.98 21.38 -12.57
N GLY A 706 21.25 22.65 -12.26
CA GLY A 706 20.22 23.62 -11.84
C GLY A 706 19.83 23.57 -10.35
N PHE A 707 20.51 22.78 -9.52
CA PHE A 707 20.28 22.70 -8.09
C PHE A 707 21.55 22.98 -7.29
N ASN A 708 21.38 23.17 -5.98
CA ASN A 708 22.50 23.34 -5.05
C ASN A 708 23.32 22.03 -4.93
N GLN A 709 24.63 22.20 -4.76
CA GLN A 709 25.53 21.10 -4.48
C GLN A 709 25.20 20.44 -3.12
N MET A 710 25.45 19.15 -3.01
CA MET A 710 25.22 18.33 -1.83
C MET A 710 26.47 17.49 -1.54
N ASP A 711 27.03 17.65 -0.35
CA ASP A 711 28.11 16.78 0.11
C ASP A 711 27.53 15.50 0.70
N ILE A 712 28.15 14.38 0.34
CA ILE A 712 27.82 13.04 0.81
C ILE A 712 29.09 12.28 1.21
N THR A 713 28.93 11.33 2.10
CA THR A 713 29.96 10.39 2.54
C THR A 713 29.63 9.00 2.02
N VAL A 714 30.48 8.46 1.15
CA VAL A 714 30.35 7.11 0.58
C VAL A 714 31.30 6.15 1.28
N LEU A 715 30.75 5.15 1.98
CA LEU A 715 31.48 4.09 2.66
C LEU A 715 31.43 2.81 1.82
N GLU A 716 32.56 2.12 1.69
CA GLU A 716 32.62 0.78 1.08
C GLU A 716 33.33 -0.22 2.01
N CYS A 717 33.02 -1.50 1.84
CA CYS A 717 33.66 -2.62 2.55
C CYS A 717 34.61 -3.38 1.61
N PRO A 718 35.92 -3.03 1.52
CA PRO A 718 36.82 -3.51 0.46
C PRO A 718 37.14 -5.02 0.53
N LYS A 719 36.84 -5.66 1.67
CA LYS A 719 37.11 -7.08 1.92
C LYS A 719 35.85 -7.94 1.93
N TRP A 720 34.64 -7.38 1.88
CA TRP A 720 33.38 -8.12 1.97
C TRP A 720 32.80 -8.37 0.57
N ARG A 721 33.24 -9.42 -0.11
CA ARG A 721 32.83 -9.69 -1.51
C ARG A 721 31.56 -10.51 -1.58
N GLU A 722 30.69 -10.29 -2.57
CA GLU A 722 29.38 -10.96 -2.75
C GLU A 722 29.40 -12.49 -2.60
N LYS A 723 30.48 -13.17 -3.04
CA LYS A 723 30.58 -14.65 -3.04
C LYS A 723 31.27 -15.25 -1.80
N GLN A 724 31.69 -14.44 -0.83
CA GLN A 724 32.27 -14.96 0.41
C GLN A 724 31.16 -15.50 1.33
N LYS A 725 31.25 -16.80 1.65
CA LYS A 725 30.33 -17.51 2.56
C LYS A 725 30.51 -17.13 4.04
N THR A 726 31.65 -16.56 4.42
CA THR A 726 31.98 -16.29 5.82
C THR A 726 31.42 -14.94 6.27
N SER A 727 30.59 -15.01 7.32
CA SER A 727 30.12 -13.91 8.16
C SER A 727 31.28 -13.18 8.82
N ASP A 728 31.77 -12.08 8.24
CA ASP A 728 32.77 -11.25 8.90
C ASP A 728 32.11 -10.22 9.81
N LYS A 729 31.72 -10.71 11.00
CA LYS A 729 31.14 -9.90 12.08
C LYS A 729 31.95 -8.64 12.40
N ARG A 730 33.28 -8.67 12.20
CA ARG A 730 34.13 -7.50 12.47
C ARG A 730 33.98 -6.44 11.39
N ILE A 731 33.91 -6.82 10.12
CA ILE A 731 33.60 -5.87 9.03
C ILE A 731 32.25 -5.21 9.28
N LEU A 732 31.22 -5.98 9.66
CA LEU A 732 29.89 -5.47 9.96
C LEU A 732 29.90 -4.44 11.11
N LEU A 733 30.59 -4.74 12.20
CA LEU A 733 30.73 -3.80 13.32
C LEU A 733 31.52 -2.55 12.95
N ASP A 734 32.62 -2.69 12.22
CA ASP A 734 33.45 -1.54 11.83
C ASP A 734 32.68 -0.60 10.89
N VAL A 735 31.88 -1.12 9.94
CA VAL A 735 31.04 -0.28 9.07
C VAL A 735 29.91 0.39 9.85
N ILE A 736 29.23 -0.31 10.77
CA ILE A 736 28.19 0.29 11.61
C ILE A 736 28.76 1.41 12.48
N LYS A 737 29.95 1.22 13.06
CA LYS A 737 30.64 2.26 13.84
C LYS A 737 30.96 3.47 12.98
N ALA A 738 31.55 3.27 11.80
CA ALA A 738 31.86 4.35 10.87
C ALA A 738 30.58 5.13 10.48
N VAL A 739 29.49 4.43 10.17
CA VAL A 739 28.20 5.05 9.86
C VAL A 739 27.66 5.85 11.04
N LYS A 740 27.70 5.33 12.27
CA LYS A 740 27.24 6.07 13.47
C LYS A 740 28.07 7.33 13.72
N THR A 741 29.39 7.25 13.54
CA THR A 741 30.28 8.41 13.63
C THR A 741 29.92 9.46 12.58
N GLU A 742 29.71 9.05 11.32
CA GLU A 742 29.37 9.98 10.24
C GLU A 742 27.98 10.59 10.37
N LYS A 743 26.98 9.78 10.75
CA LYS A 743 25.61 10.25 11.01
C LYS A 743 25.55 11.29 12.14
N THR A 744 26.44 11.21 13.13
CA THR A 744 26.51 12.22 14.19
C THR A 744 26.99 13.58 13.66
N ASN A 745 27.83 13.58 12.62
CA ASN A 745 28.42 14.78 12.04
C ASN A 745 27.56 15.41 10.93
N GLU A 746 26.70 14.63 10.28
CA GLU A 746 25.91 15.04 9.12
C GLU A 746 24.40 15.00 9.41
N LYS A 747 23.65 16.00 8.92
CA LYS A 747 22.18 15.98 8.93
C LYS A 747 21.67 15.30 7.67
N GLY A 748 21.01 14.15 7.80
CA GLY A 748 20.38 13.45 6.67
C GLY A 748 20.15 11.97 6.96
N ARG A 749 19.71 11.23 5.94
CA ARG A 749 19.44 9.78 6.03
C ARG A 749 20.67 8.94 5.73
N VAL A 750 20.66 7.70 6.21
CA VAL A 750 21.66 6.68 5.85
C VAL A 750 21.07 5.75 4.79
N LEU A 751 21.71 5.66 3.63
CA LEU A 751 21.38 4.74 2.57
C LEU A 751 22.35 3.55 2.59
N VAL A 752 21.84 2.33 2.73
CA VAL A 752 22.66 1.11 2.76
C VAL A 752 22.28 0.23 1.59
N LEU A 753 23.30 -0.17 0.84
CA LEU A 753 23.15 -0.93 -0.38
C LEU A 753 23.81 -2.31 -0.30
N SER A 754 23.07 -3.29 -0.81
CA SER A 754 23.55 -4.62 -1.16
C SER A 754 23.10 -4.99 -2.56
N SER A 755 23.42 -6.19 -3.05
CA SER A 755 23.01 -6.65 -4.37
C SER A 755 21.51 -6.51 -4.58
N ASP A 756 20.70 -6.97 -3.65
CA ASP A 756 19.24 -6.96 -3.73
C ASP A 756 18.56 -6.01 -2.72
N GLY A 757 19.33 -5.29 -1.88
CA GLY A 757 18.79 -4.46 -0.81
C GLY A 757 18.14 -5.25 0.32
N ALA A 758 18.46 -6.53 0.48
CA ALA A 758 18.02 -7.38 1.59
C ALA A 758 19.20 -8.18 2.16
N THR A 759 19.90 -8.94 1.32
CA THR A 759 21.09 -9.72 1.67
C THR A 759 22.16 -8.78 2.25
N ARG A 760 22.73 -9.07 3.42
CA ARG A 760 23.65 -8.20 4.22
C ARG A 760 23.05 -6.91 4.76
N CYS A 761 22.17 -6.25 4.02
CA CYS A 761 21.40 -5.10 4.50
C CYS A 761 20.59 -5.49 5.75
N GLY A 762 19.95 -6.66 5.75
CA GLY A 762 19.21 -7.20 6.89
C GLY A 762 20.05 -7.24 8.18
N PRO A 763 21.17 -8.00 8.20
CA PRO A 763 22.09 -8.01 9.33
C PRO A 763 22.60 -6.62 9.74
N PHE A 764 22.92 -5.75 8.77
CA PHE A 764 23.32 -4.37 9.07
C PHE A 764 22.25 -3.62 9.87
N PHE A 765 21.01 -3.59 9.40
CA PHE A 765 19.94 -2.84 10.06
C PHE A 765 19.57 -3.43 11.42
N VAL A 766 19.55 -4.76 11.54
CA VAL A 766 19.26 -5.44 12.80
C VAL A 766 20.33 -5.12 13.84
N VAL A 767 21.61 -5.31 13.50
CA VAL A 767 22.71 -5.01 14.44
C VAL A 767 22.75 -3.51 14.74
N TYR A 768 22.56 -2.63 13.75
CA TYR A 768 22.52 -1.19 13.96
C TYR A 768 21.49 -0.80 15.04
N ASN A 769 20.27 -1.33 14.94
CA ASN A 769 19.18 -1.08 15.88
C ASN A 769 19.42 -1.69 17.25
N VAL A 770 19.93 -2.91 17.31
CA VAL A 770 20.26 -3.57 18.59
C VAL A 770 21.39 -2.83 19.31
N LEU A 771 22.39 -2.30 18.59
CA LEU A 771 23.44 -1.49 19.20
C LEU A 771 22.90 -0.15 19.74
N GLU A 772 21.90 0.47 19.08
CA GLU A 772 21.20 1.62 19.65
C GLU A 772 20.40 1.23 20.90
N GLN A 773 19.71 0.10 20.88
CA GLN A 773 18.99 -0.44 22.06
C GLN A 773 19.92 -0.68 23.24
N ILE A 774 21.07 -1.33 23.03
CA ILE A 774 22.10 -1.54 24.08
C ILE A 774 22.57 -0.20 24.66
N SER A 775 22.72 0.82 23.82
CA SER A 775 23.20 2.13 24.28
C SER A 775 22.19 2.88 25.16
N VAL A 776 20.89 2.70 24.92
CA VAL A 776 19.82 3.45 25.62
C VAL A 776 19.17 2.66 26.74
N ASP A 777 18.99 1.35 26.57
CA ASP A 777 18.21 0.51 27.48
C ASP A 777 19.02 -0.59 28.17
N ARG A 778 20.27 -0.86 27.73
CA ARG A 778 21.10 -1.96 28.24
C ARG A 778 20.43 -3.33 28.07
N GLU A 779 19.70 -3.49 26.97
CA GLU A 779 18.95 -4.69 26.61
C GLU A 779 19.24 -5.08 25.15
N VAL A 780 19.04 -6.36 24.85
CA VAL A 780 19.22 -6.98 23.54
C VAL A 780 17.95 -7.73 23.15
N ASP A 781 17.30 -7.34 22.05
CA ASP A 781 16.16 -8.06 21.47
C ASP A 781 16.30 -8.20 19.94
N ILE A 782 17.20 -9.10 19.51
CA ILE A 782 17.45 -9.37 18.09
C ILE A 782 16.18 -9.88 17.40
N PHE A 783 15.40 -10.73 18.07
CA PHE A 783 14.17 -11.32 17.51
C PHE A 783 13.15 -10.23 17.12
N THR A 784 12.86 -9.29 18.03
CA THR A 784 11.95 -8.19 17.74
C THR A 784 12.53 -7.24 16.68
N ALA A 785 13.84 -6.96 16.73
CA ALA A 785 14.50 -6.11 15.74
C ALA A 785 14.38 -6.71 14.32
N VAL A 786 14.56 -8.02 14.14
CA VAL A 786 14.36 -8.70 12.84
C VAL A 786 12.91 -8.53 12.37
N ARG A 787 11.92 -8.76 13.24
CA ARG A 787 10.50 -8.59 12.87
C ARG A 787 10.18 -7.18 12.39
N GLN A 788 10.70 -6.15 13.06
CA GLN A 788 10.47 -4.75 12.67
C GLN A 788 11.07 -4.40 11.30
N ILE A 789 12.22 -5.00 10.96
CA ILE A 789 12.83 -4.85 9.63
C ILE A 789 12.04 -5.64 8.57
N GLN A 790 11.62 -6.88 8.88
CA GLN A 790 10.88 -7.75 7.96
C GLN A 790 9.49 -7.23 7.59
N ILE A 791 8.87 -6.37 8.41
CA ILE A 791 7.65 -5.66 7.99
C ILE A 791 7.94 -4.81 6.74
N ARG A 792 9.09 -4.14 6.69
CA ARG A 792 9.40 -3.18 5.61
C ARG A 792 10.15 -3.81 4.44
N ARG A 793 10.97 -4.81 4.73
CA ARG A 793 11.72 -5.60 3.74
C ARG A 793 11.67 -7.07 4.14
N PRO A 794 10.64 -7.83 3.72
CA PRO A 794 10.40 -9.20 4.17
C PRO A 794 11.57 -10.14 3.96
N GLU A 795 12.40 -9.91 2.96
CA GLU A 795 13.52 -10.76 2.57
C GLU A 795 14.74 -10.62 3.50
N CYS A 796 14.80 -9.57 4.32
CA CYS A 796 15.89 -9.36 5.28
C CYS A 796 15.99 -10.49 6.32
N VAL A 797 17.20 -11.00 6.55
CA VAL A 797 17.49 -12.02 7.58
C VAL A 797 16.60 -13.25 7.37
N SER A 798 16.61 -13.77 6.15
CA SER A 798 15.82 -14.95 5.78
C SER A 798 16.61 -16.26 5.89
N THR A 799 17.92 -16.19 6.16
CA THR A 799 18.79 -17.36 6.27
C THR A 799 19.38 -17.51 7.68
N LEU A 800 19.73 -18.74 8.03
CA LEU A 800 20.33 -19.05 9.33
C LEU A 800 21.68 -18.34 9.50
N GLU A 801 22.45 -18.21 8.42
CA GLU A 801 23.75 -17.55 8.41
C GLU A 801 23.63 -16.05 8.71
N GLU A 802 22.61 -15.37 8.16
CA GLU A 802 22.35 -13.96 8.44
C GLU A 802 21.87 -13.73 9.87
N TYR A 803 21.00 -14.62 10.37
CA TYR A 803 20.52 -14.55 11.75
C TYR A 803 21.67 -14.79 12.75
N GLN A 804 22.52 -15.79 12.48
CA GLN A 804 23.75 -16.05 13.24
C GLN A 804 24.70 -14.85 13.24
N LEU A 805 24.93 -14.24 12.08
CA LEU A 805 25.77 -13.05 11.97
C LEU A 805 25.28 -11.90 12.86
N CYS A 806 23.96 -11.73 13.02
CA CYS A 806 23.40 -10.73 13.94
C CYS A 806 23.79 -11.02 15.39
N HIS A 807 23.61 -12.26 15.85
CA HIS A 807 23.97 -12.68 17.20
C HIS A 807 25.48 -12.56 17.46
N ASP A 808 26.30 -13.06 16.53
CA ASP A 808 27.75 -13.06 16.65
C ASP A 808 28.32 -11.64 16.68
N ALA A 809 27.78 -10.72 15.87
CA ALA A 809 28.19 -9.32 15.85
C ALA A 809 27.81 -8.60 17.16
N VAL A 810 26.61 -8.83 17.68
CA VAL A 810 26.18 -8.23 18.96
C VAL A 810 27.04 -8.76 20.12
N ALA A 811 27.29 -10.07 20.16
CA ALA A 811 28.16 -10.66 21.18
C ALA A 811 29.60 -10.13 21.10
N GLU A 812 30.16 -10.04 19.90
CA GLU A 812 31.48 -9.48 19.64
C GLU A 812 31.59 -8.02 20.11
N TYR A 813 30.57 -7.20 19.83
CA TYR A 813 30.51 -5.82 20.32
C TYR A 813 30.53 -5.75 21.85
N LEU A 814 29.75 -6.60 22.52
CA LEU A 814 29.69 -6.65 23.98
C LEU A 814 30.99 -7.13 24.61
N LEU A 815 31.68 -8.08 23.98
CA LEU A 815 32.96 -8.61 24.46
C LEU A 815 34.10 -7.61 24.31
N ASN A 816 34.20 -6.96 23.14
CA ASN A 816 35.43 -6.31 22.72
C ASN A 816 35.32 -4.78 22.60
N ASP A 817 34.12 -4.24 22.40
CA ASP A 817 33.95 -2.81 22.15
C ASP A 817 33.21 -2.07 23.29
N CYS A 818 32.31 -2.76 23.99
CA CYS A 818 31.52 -2.25 25.12
C CYS A 818 32.36 -2.09 26.41
N VAL A 819 33.39 -2.92 26.59
CA VAL A 819 34.31 -2.87 27.77
C VAL A 819 35.17 -1.60 27.79
N TYR A 820 35.40 -0.95 26.64
CA TYR A 820 36.28 0.23 26.52
C TYR A 820 35.55 1.57 26.41
N GLY A 821 34.22 1.59 26.38
CA GLY A 821 33.44 2.83 26.31
C GLY A 821 32.08 2.68 26.95
N ASN A 822 31.99 3.07 28.23
CA ASN A 822 30.78 3.14 29.08
C ASN A 822 29.48 2.60 28.43
N CYS A 823 29.41 1.28 28.38
CA CYS A 823 28.19 0.60 28.78
C CYS A 823 27.91 0.91 30.28
#